data_AF-A0A2V9GGJ5-F1
#
_entry.id   AF-A0A2V9GGJ5-F1
#
_cell.length_a   1.000
_cell.length_b   1.000
_cell.length_c   1.000
_cell.angle_alpha   90.00
_cell.angle_beta   90.00
_cell.angle_gamma   90.00
#
_symmetry.space_group_name_H-M   'P 1'
#
loop_
_entity.id
_entity.type
_entity.pdbx_description
1 polymer ?
#
loop_
_entity_poly.entity_id
_entity_poly.type
_entity_poly.pdbx_seq_one_letter_code
_entity_poly.pdbx_strand_id
1 'polypeptide(L)'
;MNPEKLRIAREKLTRVFRYLEALNQHRNPAKRQIREQLWSLWLGDLPDHPTVKRGASKSGPTKSKAAELQNEDASSSGFVLKVQRPALTSAPEPPGTIATWLEAGWDDPSKEPSVSASRNESGQEGETHIANFADEPSRMAAWQRWKMVREEWSKNEEPARAAMKIFETLYSLYGRIDREAERVELVLGDGILSWRRAEGNIYHPILLQRLQLQFNAAVPEFTLSEADHPVELYSALFQSMTEVDGRAIGRCREELEQEGFHPLINGATSGFLKRLVVQLSPRGELLEDRAPAGEANDPQIGRGPLLFLRSRTLGFAAAIEGILADLRTREDLPWSLLNIVGEESPLPDKGETDPSTNRYGEADAGVLLSKPANPEQIRIAKQLEEYGGVLVQGPPGTGKTHTIGNLIGHLLAQGKSVLVTSHTTKALRMVRHHIVPELRPLCVSLLENDLDSRKQLESAVGSIAERLSRADAGSLEIEWKKLEAERTDLLKKLDDVRNQFADARADEYRDIVIAGKSWAPADAARKVAREKETLGWIPGPVAAVAPLPLSGGELPDLYRSNVTVTREDEAELSGHLPELHDLPRPEDFEASVSERNRLGMEDLDLRSDLWRSGASQGSPDELESLAANLTQAVEPLSGKEKWKLAAVYAGKYGDAHRQPWDQLVSFVRLVHREAANAQGRNLCPS
;
A
#
# COMPACT_ATOMS: atom_id res chain seq x y z
N MET A 1 -19.34 31.76 -4.32
CA MET A 1 -19.75 32.47 -3.08
C MET A 1 -20.13 33.90 -3.45
N ASN A 2 -21.12 34.53 -2.82
CA ASN A 2 -21.47 35.94 -3.10
C ASN A 2 -20.26 36.84 -2.78
N PRO A 3 -19.85 37.77 -3.66
CA PRO A 3 -18.70 38.66 -3.43
C PRO A 3 -18.76 39.42 -2.12
N GLU A 4 -19.95 39.76 -1.63
CA GLU A 4 -20.11 40.45 -0.34
C GLU A 4 -19.81 39.52 0.86
N LYS A 5 -20.24 38.26 0.79
CA LYS A 5 -19.89 37.24 1.79
C LYS A 5 -18.38 36.98 1.80
N LEU A 6 -17.75 36.92 0.62
CA LEU A 6 -16.30 36.76 0.50
C LEU A 6 -15.54 37.92 1.15
N ARG A 7 -16.00 39.16 0.94
CA ARG A 7 -15.40 40.34 1.57
C ARG A 7 -15.48 40.27 3.10
N ILE A 8 -16.65 39.94 3.65
CA ILE A 8 -16.85 39.82 5.11
C ILE A 8 -15.99 38.69 5.69
N ALA A 9 -15.96 37.54 5.04
CA ALA A 9 -15.16 36.40 5.48
C ALA A 9 -13.66 36.72 5.47
N ARG A 10 -13.17 37.40 4.42
CA ARG A 10 -11.78 37.88 4.33
C ARG A 10 -11.43 38.83 5.47
N GLU A 11 -12.33 39.75 5.81
CA GLU A 11 -12.11 40.70 6.91
C GLU A 11 -12.03 39.98 8.26
N LYS A 12 -12.93 39.03 8.53
CA LYS A 12 -12.89 38.19 9.74
C LYS A 12 -11.60 37.39 9.82
N LEU A 13 -11.19 36.72 8.73
CA LEU A 13 -9.93 35.97 8.67
C LEU A 13 -8.72 36.85 8.94
N THR A 14 -8.68 38.04 8.33
CA THR A 14 -7.59 39.01 8.56
C THR A 14 -7.48 39.38 10.03
N ARG A 15 -8.61 39.58 10.74
CA ARG A 15 -8.62 39.86 12.18
C ARG A 15 -8.09 38.68 13.00
N VAL A 16 -8.48 37.45 12.65
CA VAL A 16 -8.00 36.23 13.33
C VAL A 16 -6.48 36.08 13.17
N PHE A 17 -5.95 36.22 11.96
CA PHE A 17 -4.51 36.10 11.73
C PHE A 17 -3.70 37.25 12.36
N ARG A 18 -4.23 38.48 12.41
CA ARG A 18 -3.62 39.57 13.19
C ARG A 18 -3.60 39.29 14.70
N TYR A 19 -4.66 38.68 15.22
CA TYR A 19 -4.66 38.24 16.62
C TYR A 19 -3.60 37.16 16.85
N LEU A 20 -3.45 36.19 15.95
CA LEU A 20 -2.40 35.16 16.03
C LEU A 20 -0.99 35.74 15.93
N GLU A 21 -0.79 36.76 15.10
CA GLU A 21 0.47 37.52 14.99
C GLU A 21 0.83 38.16 16.33
N ALA A 22 -0.09 38.93 16.93
CA ALA A 22 0.10 39.57 18.22
C ALA A 22 0.31 38.54 19.36
N LEU A 23 -0.44 37.44 19.35
CA LEU A 23 -0.29 36.35 20.31
C LEU A 23 1.09 35.69 20.20
N ASN A 24 1.58 35.47 18.99
CA ASN A 24 2.91 34.91 18.77
C ASN A 24 4.02 35.86 19.27
N GLN A 25 3.90 37.15 19.00
CA GLN A 25 4.82 38.17 19.52
C GLN A 25 4.84 38.20 21.05
N HIS A 26 3.68 38.06 21.70
CA HIS A 26 3.58 38.02 23.15
C HIS A 26 4.18 36.73 23.76
N ARG A 27 3.92 35.56 23.15
CA ARG A 27 4.42 34.27 23.66
C ARG A 27 5.92 34.07 23.38
N ASN A 28 6.42 34.64 22.30
CA ASN A 28 7.80 34.51 21.84
C ASN A 28 8.44 35.89 21.63
N PRO A 29 8.71 36.65 22.70
CA PRO A 29 9.32 37.97 22.57
C PRO A 29 10.73 37.86 21.97
N ALA A 30 11.07 38.81 21.10
CA ALA A 30 12.39 38.88 20.50
C ALA A 30 13.47 39.08 21.57
N LYS A 31 14.56 38.30 21.49
CA LYS A 31 15.69 38.42 22.40
C LYS A 31 16.53 39.61 21.97
N ARG A 32 16.60 40.63 22.83
CA ARG A 32 17.27 41.90 22.50
C ARG A 32 18.73 41.93 22.89
N GLN A 33 19.17 40.96 23.69
CA GLN A 33 20.50 40.93 24.28
C GLN A 33 21.16 39.58 24.00
N ILE A 34 22.41 39.56 23.56
CA ILE A 34 23.12 38.32 23.26
C ILE A 34 23.26 37.40 24.48
N ARG A 35 23.39 37.99 25.68
CA ARG A 35 23.45 37.27 26.97
C ARG A 35 22.15 36.52 27.32
N GLU A 36 21.04 36.82 26.67
CA GLU A 36 19.77 36.09 26.84
C GLU A 36 19.70 34.82 25.99
N GLN A 37 20.66 34.62 25.08
CA GLN A 37 20.77 33.41 24.27
C GLN A 37 21.34 32.25 25.10
N LEU A 38 21.11 31.02 24.64
CA LEU A 38 21.45 29.82 25.41
C LEU A 38 22.96 29.59 25.55
N TRP A 39 23.73 30.10 24.59
CA TRP A 39 25.19 30.03 24.54
C TRP A 39 25.71 31.01 23.48
N SER A 40 26.92 31.55 23.66
CA SER A 40 27.60 32.42 22.69
C SER A 40 29.13 32.27 22.74
N LEU A 41 29.81 32.47 21.61
CA LEU A 41 31.26 32.50 21.45
C LEU A 41 31.66 33.48 20.35
N TRP A 42 32.50 34.46 20.68
CA TRP A 42 33.01 35.40 19.68
C TRP A 42 34.10 34.76 18.84
N LEU A 43 34.09 34.97 17.51
CA LEU A 43 35.16 34.46 16.65
C LEU A 43 36.49 35.17 16.92
N GLY A 44 36.44 36.39 17.49
CA GLY A 44 37.62 37.13 17.94
C GLY A 44 38.36 36.46 19.11
N ASP A 45 37.65 35.74 19.97
CA ASP A 45 38.21 35.11 21.18
C ASP A 45 38.84 33.73 20.91
N LEU A 46 38.80 33.25 19.66
CA LEU A 46 39.38 31.96 19.29
C LEU A 46 40.92 32.03 19.34
N PRO A 47 41.59 31.06 20.00
CA PRO A 47 43.04 31.02 20.12
C PRO A 47 43.67 30.80 18.74
N ASP A 48 44.86 31.36 18.56
CA ASP A 48 45.68 31.12 17.39
C ASP A 48 46.46 29.81 17.58
N HIS A 49 45.92 28.71 17.04
CA HIS A 49 46.51 27.38 17.14
C HIS A 49 46.21 26.56 15.87
N PRO A 50 47.14 25.72 15.37
CA PRO A 50 46.96 24.98 14.10
C PRO A 50 45.73 24.06 14.04
N THR A 51 45.22 23.65 15.21
CA THR A 51 44.02 22.81 15.31
C THR A 51 42.71 23.59 15.19
N VAL A 52 42.75 24.92 15.30
CA VAL A 52 41.59 25.82 15.15
C VAL A 52 41.75 26.56 13.81
N LYS A 53 41.10 26.06 12.77
CA LYS A 53 41.16 26.64 11.43
C LYS A 53 39.90 27.43 11.15
N ARG A 54 40.04 28.72 10.87
CA ARG A 54 38.96 29.59 10.39
C ARG A 54 38.89 29.48 8.87
N GLY A 55 37.71 29.22 8.32
CA GLY A 55 37.52 29.20 6.88
C GLY A 55 37.14 30.58 6.35
N ALA A 56 37.66 30.92 5.17
CA ALA A 56 37.23 32.09 4.41
C ALA A 56 36.08 31.67 3.49
N SER A 57 34.91 32.29 3.64
CA SER A 57 33.79 32.07 2.72
C SER A 57 34.15 32.68 1.35
N LYS A 58 34.15 31.87 0.29
CA LYS A 58 34.41 32.33 -1.09
C LYS A 58 33.22 33.20 -1.54
N SER A 59 33.51 34.42 -1.97
CA SER A 59 32.54 35.39 -2.47
C SER A 59 31.86 34.96 -3.79
N GLY A 60 30.53 34.86 -3.79
CA GLY A 60 29.62 35.19 -4.91
C GLY A 60 29.64 34.33 -6.20
N PRO A 61 28.55 34.38 -7.01
CA PRO A 61 28.34 33.48 -8.14
C PRO A 61 29.06 33.98 -9.40
N THR A 62 30.24 33.45 -9.72
CA THR A 62 30.85 33.65 -11.03
C THR A 62 30.35 32.62 -12.03
N LYS A 63 29.32 33.01 -12.79
CA LYS A 63 29.10 32.44 -14.14
C LYS A 63 30.27 32.88 -15.04
N SER A 64 31.32 32.08 -15.15
CA SER A 64 32.16 32.06 -16.36
C SER A 64 33.18 30.91 -16.38
N LYS A 65 32.89 29.99 -17.31
CA LYS A 65 33.77 29.19 -18.18
C LYS A 65 34.89 28.33 -17.55
N ALA A 66 34.77 27.05 -17.90
CA ALA A 66 35.75 25.98 -17.76
C ALA A 66 37.15 26.38 -18.23
N ALA A 67 38.14 26.03 -17.40
CA ALA A 67 39.47 25.63 -17.84
C ALA A 67 39.98 24.56 -16.87
N GLU A 68 40.43 23.47 -17.45
CA GLU A 68 40.87 22.23 -16.82
C GLU A 68 42.09 22.44 -15.92
N LEU A 69 42.04 21.88 -14.71
CA LEU A 69 43.19 21.34 -14.00
C LEU A 69 42.67 20.21 -13.09
N GLN A 70 43.06 18.99 -13.44
CA GLN A 70 42.80 17.78 -12.66
C GLN A 70 43.86 17.62 -11.56
N ASN A 71 43.39 17.04 -10.44
CA ASN A 71 44.12 16.52 -9.27
C ASN A 71 44.46 17.53 -8.15
N GLU A 72 43.58 17.63 -7.14
CA GLU A 72 43.71 16.91 -5.85
C GLU A 72 42.51 17.30 -4.93
N ASP A 73 41.95 16.30 -4.24
CA ASP A 73 40.93 16.34 -3.18
C ASP A 73 39.56 16.98 -3.45
N ALA A 74 38.62 16.11 -3.83
CA ALA A 74 37.18 16.31 -3.73
C ALA A 74 36.72 16.30 -2.24
N SER A 75 37.02 17.35 -1.47
CA SER A 75 36.42 17.58 -0.14
C SER A 75 36.44 19.03 0.36
N SER A 76 36.52 20.04 -0.52
CA SER A 76 36.38 21.45 -0.08
C SER A 76 34.92 21.92 -0.10
N SER A 77 34.09 21.33 0.76
CA SER A 77 32.90 22.05 1.25
C SER A 77 33.36 23.26 2.06
N GLY A 78 32.79 24.44 1.81
CA GLY A 78 33.10 25.64 2.58
C GLY A 78 32.81 25.41 4.07
N PHE A 79 33.83 25.56 4.92
CA PHE A 79 33.68 25.51 6.38
C PHE A 79 33.88 26.90 6.95
N VAL A 80 33.22 27.19 8.07
CA VAL A 80 33.38 28.44 8.84
C VAL A 80 34.47 28.26 9.89
N LEU A 81 34.43 27.14 10.60
CA LEU A 81 35.38 26.82 11.66
C LEU A 81 35.61 25.31 11.74
N LYS A 82 36.88 24.89 11.80
CA LYS A 82 37.28 23.52 12.09
C LYS A 82 38.09 23.49 13.38
N VAL A 83 37.73 22.60 14.29
CA VAL A 83 38.43 22.42 15.57
C VAL A 83 38.80 20.95 15.74
N GLN A 84 40.09 20.65 15.60
CA GLN A 84 40.65 19.33 15.90
C GLN A 84 41.04 19.23 17.37
N ARG A 85 40.99 18.02 17.92
CA ARG A 85 41.52 17.76 19.26
C ARG A 85 43.03 18.02 19.29
N PRO A 86 43.52 19.00 20.08
CA PRO A 86 44.94 19.26 20.20
C PRO A 86 45.65 18.17 21.00
N ALA A 87 46.93 17.95 20.67
CA ALA A 87 47.82 17.15 21.49
C ALA A 87 48.35 18.01 22.63
N LEU A 88 47.98 17.69 23.87
CA LEU A 88 48.49 18.36 25.06
C LEU A 88 49.79 17.69 25.51
N THR A 89 50.75 18.49 25.95
CA THR A 89 52.04 18.03 26.43
C THR A 89 52.18 18.28 27.94
N SER A 90 52.81 17.33 28.64
CA SER A 90 53.09 17.49 30.07
C SER A 90 54.16 18.55 30.30
N ALA A 91 54.10 19.23 31.45
CA ALA A 91 55.12 20.19 31.85
C ALA A 91 56.51 19.52 31.91
N PRO A 92 57.59 20.23 31.52
CA PRO A 92 58.93 19.69 31.59
C PRO A 92 59.30 19.37 33.04
N GLU A 93 59.76 18.15 33.30
CA GLU A 93 60.09 17.71 34.66
C GLU A 93 61.24 18.56 35.25
N PRO A 94 61.05 19.12 36.45
CA PRO A 94 62.09 19.90 37.10
C PRO A 94 63.25 19.00 37.54
N PRO A 95 64.52 19.41 37.37
CA PRO A 95 65.67 18.71 37.92
C PRO A 95 65.50 18.46 39.43
N GLY A 96 65.94 17.30 39.93
CA GLY A 96 65.80 16.91 41.34
C GLY A 96 66.41 17.92 42.34
N THR A 97 67.34 18.77 41.90
CA THR A 97 67.93 19.86 42.68
C THR A 97 66.98 21.05 42.93
N ILE A 98 65.98 21.26 42.06
CA ILE A 98 64.99 22.34 42.17
C ILE A 98 63.56 21.82 42.42
N ALA A 99 63.28 20.55 42.11
CA ALA A 99 61.96 19.93 42.26
C ALA A 99 61.39 20.05 43.69
N THR A 100 62.28 19.95 44.68
CA THR A 100 61.97 20.08 46.11
C THR A 100 61.75 21.52 46.58
N TRP A 101 62.07 22.51 45.74
CA TRP A 101 62.01 23.94 46.08
C TRP A 101 60.89 24.68 45.34
N LEU A 102 60.18 23.99 44.43
CA LEU A 102 59.07 24.55 43.65
C LEU A 102 57.78 24.63 44.47
N GLU A 103 57.10 25.77 44.39
CA GLU A 103 55.77 25.95 44.96
C GLU A 103 54.69 25.31 44.08
N ALA A 104 53.51 25.05 44.65
CA ALA A 104 52.40 24.40 43.95
C ALA A 104 51.90 25.24 42.76
N GLY A 105 51.62 24.59 41.62
CA GLY A 105 51.17 25.25 40.38
C GLY A 105 52.26 25.50 39.34
N TRP A 106 53.45 24.94 39.54
CA TRP A 106 54.55 24.97 38.56
C TRP A 106 54.23 24.23 37.25
N ASP A 107 53.29 23.29 37.29
CA ASP A 107 52.78 22.45 36.20
C ASP A 107 51.64 23.10 35.38
N ASP A 108 51.15 24.26 35.80
CA ASP A 108 50.13 25.05 35.11
C ASP A 108 50.78 26.10 34.18
N PRO A 109 50.60 26.03 32.85
CA PRO A 109 51.17 27.00 31.92
C PRO A 109 50.61 28.42 32.11
N SER A 110 49.45 28.58 32.75
CA SER A 110 48.88 29.91 33.00
C SER A 110 49.47 30.62 34.24
N LYS A 111 50.30 29.93 35.01
CA LYS A 111 50.93 30.46 36.23
C LYS A 111 52.43 30.64 36.03
N GLU A 112 52.99 31.68 36.64
CA GLU A 112 54.44 31.81 36.75
C GLU A 112 54.97 30.86 37.84
N PRO A 113 56.10 30.17 37.60
CA PRO A 113 56.67 29.28 38.60
C PRO A 113 57.40 30.11 39.67
N SER A 114 57.16 29.80 40.94
CA SER A 114 57.85 30.39 42.09
C SER A 114 58.67 29.33 42.84
N VAL A 115 59.81 29.77 43.40
CA VAL A 115 60.67 28.96 44.27
C VAL A 115 60.58 29.47 45.70
N SER A 116 60.52 28.56 46.66
CA SER A 116 60.57 28.92 48.08
C SER A 116 61.96 29.46 48.44
N ALA A 117 62.01 30.64 49.09
CA ALA A 117 63.26 31.33 49.38
C ALA A 117 64.17 30.59 50.39
N SER A 118 63.57 29.88 51.36
CA SER A 118 64.28 29.08 52.35
C SER A 118 63.51 27.81 52.68
N ARG A 119 64.24 26.73 53.00
CA ARG A 119 63.66 25.45 53.41
C ARG A 119 64.45 24.88 54.58
N ASN A 120 63.74 24.27 55.52
CA ASN A 120 64.32 23.55 56.64
C ASN A 120 64.76 22.15 56.15
N GLU A 121 66.06 21.90 56.12
CA GLU A 121 66.64 20.58 55.83
C GLU A 121 67.05 19.90 57.15
N SER A 122 66.81 18.59 57.23
CA SER A 122 67.19 17.78 58.41
C SER A 122 68.56 17.17 58.13
N GLY A 123 69.58 17.54 58.89
CA GLY A 123 70.90 16.92 58.81
C GLY A 123 70.88 15.45 59.27
N GLN A 124 71.96 14.70 58.98
CA GLN A 124 72.09 13.28 59.36
C GLN A 124 72.03 12.99 60.87
N GLU A 125 72.04 14.02 61.72
CA GLU A 125 71.91 13.93 63.19
C GLU A 125 70.66 14.66 63.76
N GLY A 126 69.66 14.96 62.93
CA GLY A 126 68.39 15.55 63.40
C GLY A 126 68.44 17.06 63.72
N GLU A 127 69.56 17.74 63.46
CA GLU A 127 69.62 19.20 63.48
C GLU A 127 68.89 19.78 62.26
N THR A 128 68.02 20.76 62.49
CA THR A 128 67.29 21.48 61.44
C THR A 128 68.10 22.70 61.03
N HIS A 129 68.63 22.72 59.81
CA HIS A 129 69.35 23.87 59.26
C HIS A 129 68.48 24.55 58.20
N ILE A 130 68.47 25.89 58.20
CA ILE A 130 67.76 26.68 57.19
C ILE A 130 68.69 26.79 55.98
N ALA A 131 68.38 26.06 54.91
CA ALA A 131 69.04 26.23 53.63
C ALA A 131 68.32 27.34 52.84
N ASN A 132 69.05 28.28 52.24
CA ASN A 132 68.47 29.22 51.29
C ASN A 132 68.67 28.73 49.86
N PHE A 133 67.71 29.05 48.98
CA PHE A 133 67.76 28.64 47.59
C PHE A 133 68.97 29.24 46.83
N ALA A 134 69.44 30.42 47.25
CA ALA A 134 70.53 31.16 46.62
C ALA A 134 71.94 30.72 47.08
N ASP A 135 72.05 29.89 48.12
CA ASP A 135 73.34 29.49 48.71
C ASP A 135 74.14 28.58 47.78
N GLU A 136 73.48 27.93 46.81
CA GLU A 136 74.11 27.01 45.87
C GLU A 136 73.97 27.50 44.40
N PRO A 137 75.08 27.91 43.74
CA PRO A 137 75.05 28.41 42.36
C PRO A 137 74.49 27.40 41.33
N SER A 138 74.61 26.11 41.63
CA SER A 138 74.09 25.00 40.82
C SER A 138 72.56 25.03 40.71
N ARG A 139 71.86 25.43 41.80
CA ARG A 139 70.39 25.53 41.88
C ARG A 139 69.87 26.72 41.10
N MET A 140 70.53 27.88 41.21
CA MET A 140 70.17 29.06 40.41
C MET A 140 70.38 28.83 38.91
N ALA A 141 71.46 28.15 38.51
CA ALA A 141 71.68 27.81 37.10
C ALA A 141 70.66 26.79 36.58
N ALA A 142 70.30 25.78 37.38
CA ALA A 142 69.27 24.80 37.03
C ALA A 142 67.87 25.44 36.91
N TRP A 143 67.54 26.36 37.81
CA TRP A 143 66.31 27.16 37.78
C TRP A 143 66.19 27.98 36.49
N GLN A 144 67.23 28.74 36.14
CA GLN A 144 67.20 29.60 34.94
C GLN A 144 67.05 28.76 33.66
N ARG A 145 67.76 27.63 33.55
CA ARG A 145 67.64 26.73 32.40
C ARG A 145 66.25 26.09 32.31
N TRP A 146 65.74 25.57 33.42
CA TRP A 146 64.42 24.96 33.44
C TRP A 146 63.31 26.00 33.19
N LYS A 147 63.44 27.21 33.74
CA LYS A 147 62.51 28.32 33.50
C LYS A 147 62.42 28.67 32.02
N MET A 148 63.54 28.74 31.29
CA MET A 148 63.52 28.96 29.84
C MET A 148 62.79 27.85 29.07
N VAL A 149 63.09 26.58 29.38
CA VAL A 149 62.44 25.42 28.74
C VAL A 149 60.94 25.40 29.05
N ARG A 150 60.54 25.73 30.28
CA ARG A 150 59.14 25.83 30.70
C ARG A 150 58.43 27.01 30.03
N GLU A 151 59.07 28.17 29.91
CA GLU A 151 58.48 29.33 29.23
C GLU A 151 58.20 29.04 27.75
N GLU A 152 59.11 28.33 27.07
CA GLU A 152 58.91 27.87 25.69
C GLU A 152 57.78 26.85 25.58
N TRP A 153 57.71 25.88 26.49
CA TRP A 153 56.59 24.95 26.60
C TRP A 153 55.26 25.68 26.85
N SER A 154 55.25 26.62 27.79
CA SER A 154 54.06 27.38 28.22
C SER A 154 53.47 28.19 27.07
N LYS A 155 54.32 28.85 26.26
CA LYS A 155 53.90 29.63 25.08
C LYS A 155 53.19 28.77 24.02
N ASN A 156 53.58 27.50 23.89
CA ASN A 156 52.98 26.57 22.93
C ASN A 156 51.75 25.86 23.53
N GLU A 157 51.79 25.51 24.81
CA GLU A 157 50.76 24.75 25.52
C GLU A 157 49.53 25.61 25.87
N GLU A 158 49.70 26.91 26.16
CA GLU A 158 48.59 27.80 26.51
C GLU A 158 47.54 27.94 25.38
N PRO A 159 47.92 28.22 24.11
CA PRO A 159 47.00 28.15 22.98
C PRO A 159 46.41 26.75 22.76
N ALA A 160 47.18 25.68 23.00
CA ALA A 160 46.72 24.30 22.85
C ALA A 160 45.63 23.94 23.88
N ARG A 161 45.80 24.34 25.15
CA ARG A 161 44.78 24.16 26.19
C ARG A 161 43.55 25.04 25.95
N ALA A 162 43.72 26.25 25.45
CA ALA A 162 42.60 27.08 25.02
C ALA A 162 41.80 26.42 23.87
N ALA A 163 42.51 25.85 22.88
CA ALA A 163 41.88 25.08 21.80
C ALA A 163 41.16 23.82 22.33
N MET A 164 41.72 23.13 23.34
CA MET A 164 41.07 21.99 23.99
C MET A 164 39.76 22.39 24.67
N LYS A 165 39.73 23.50 25.40
CA LYS A 165 38.49 24.02 26.02
C LYS A 165 37.41 24.30 24.98
N ILE A 166 37.77 24.83 23.81
CA ILE A 166 36.83 25.03 22.71
C ILE A 166 36.34 23.71 22.15
N PHE A 167 37.23 22.73 21.96
CA PHE A 167 36.87 21.39 21.52
C PHE A 167 35.86 20.73 22.48
N GLU A 168 36.10 20.78 23.79
CA GLU A 168 35.17 20.28 24.82
C GLU A 168 33.84 21.03 24.80
N THR A 169 33.88 22.36 24.61
CA THR A 169 32.67 23.18 24.48
C THR A 169 31.84 22.75 23.26
N LEU A 170 32.47 22.59 22.09
CA LEU A 170 31.82 22.12 20.88
C LEU A 170 31.28 20.69 21.03
N TYR A 171 31.98 19.82 21.76
CA TYR A 171 31.51 18.48 22.07
C TYR A 171 30.23 18.50 22.92
N SER A 172 30.20 19.33 23.96
CA SER A 172 29.00 19.52 24.80
C SER A 172 27.82 20.11 24.00
N LEU A 173 28.11 21.06 23.10
CA LEU A 173 27.11 21.66 22.21
C LEU A 173 26.57 20.65 21.20
N TYR A 174 27.44 19.82 20.61
CA TYR A 174 27.04 18.75 19.71
C TYR A 174 26.05 17.80 20.39
N GLY A 175 26.36 17.34 21.60
CA GLY A 175 25.45 16.47 22.37
C GLY A 175 24.12 17.14 22.73
N ARG A 176 24.12 18.46 22.98
CA ARG A 176 22.89 19.22 23.26
C ARG A 176 22.05 19.41 22.00
N ILE A 177 22.66 19.80 20.88
CA ILE A 177 22.00 19.99 19.59
C ILE A 177 21.40 18.66 19.11
N ASP A 178 22.10 17.54 19.27
CA ASP A 178 21.60 16.21 18.89
C ASP A 178 20.33 15.82 19.67
N ARG A 179 20.27 16.14 20.98
CA ARG A 179 19.10 15.86 21.83
C ARG A 179 17.92 16.82 21.59
N GLU A 180 18.21 18.08 21.27
CA GLU A 180 17.23 19.17 21.18
C GLU A 180 17.14 19.78 19.76
N ALA A 181 17.45 19.01 18.70
CA ALA A 181 17.54 19.49 17.31
C ALA A 181 16.27 20.20 16.79
N GLU A 182 15.10 19.89 17.36
CA GLU A 182 13.83 20.52 17.02
C GLU A 182 13.64 21.88 17.72
N ARG A 183 14.36 22.15 18.81
CA ARG A 183 14.18 23.33 19.68
C ARG A 183 15.30 24.35 19.58
N VAL A 184 16.51 23.93 19.27
CA VAL A 184 17.68 24.82 19.23
C VAL A 184 18.37 24.76 17.87
N GLU A 185 18.98 25.87 17.48
CA GLU A 185 19.83 25.95 16.29
C GLU A 185 21.06 26.80 16.56
N LEU A 186 22.15 26.47 15.87
CA LEU A 186 23.41 27.20 15.93
C LEU A 186 23.47 28.22 14.80
N VAL A 187 23.83 29.45 15.13
CA VAL A 187 23.80 30.59 14.21
C VAL A 187 25.09 31.39 14.32
N LEU A 188 25.61 31.82 13.17
CA LEU A 188 26.63 32.84 13.02
C LEU A 188 25.93 34.20 12.92
N GLY A 189 26.16 35.05 13.93
CA GLY A 189 25.68 36.42 13.94
C GLY A 189 26.79 37.40 13.57
N ASP A 190 26.43 38.47 12.86
CA ASP A 190 27.27 39.65 12.65
C ASP A 190 26.41 40.93 12.60
N GLY A 191 27.06 42.10 12.62
CA GLY A 191 26.39 43.39 12.68
C GLY A 191 25.68 43.58 14.03
N ILE A 192 26.47 43.69 15.09
CA ILE A 192 25.98 43.89 16.46
C ILE A 192 25.33 45.26 16.56
N LEU A 193 24.00 45.28 16.66
CA LEU A 193 23.24 46.49 16.91
C LEU A 193 23.27 46.80 18.41
N SER A 194 23.81 47.95 18.75
CA SER A 194 23.81 48.54 20.08
C SER A 194 22.89 49.77 20.09
N TRP A 195 21.83 49.72 20.90
CA TRP A 195 20.90 50.85 21.02
C TRP A 195 20.15 50.84 22.35
N ARG A 196 20.27 51.92 23.13
CA ARG A 196 19.58 52.14 24.39
C ARG A 196 18.22 52.81 24.13
N ARG A 197 17.13 52.16 24.55
CA ARG A 197 15.76 52.67 24.36
C ARG A 197 14.91 52.54 25.63
N ALA A 198 13.86 53.36 25.72
CA ALA A 198 12.90 53.33 26.82
C ALA A 198 12.19 51.97 26.97
N GLU A 199 11.97 51.29 25.84
CA GLU A 199 11.33 49.97 25.78
C GLU A 199 12.27 48.82 26.17
N GLY A 200 13.57 49.09 26.32
CA GLY A 200 14.62 48.10 26.63
C GLY A 200 15.82 48.21 25.68
N ASN A 201 16.99 47.91 26.21
CA ASN A 201 18.25 48.08 25.49
C ASN A 201 18.51 46.91 24.54
N ILE A 202 19.15 47.20 23.41
CA ILE A 202 19.46 46.24 22.35
C ILE A 202 20.97 46.10 22.25
N TYR A 203 21.43 44.85 22.31
CA TYR A 203 22.80 44.45 22.05
C TYR A 203 22.78 43.04 21.44
N HIS A 204 22.53 42.96 20.13
CA HIS A 204 22.30 41.70 19.43
C HIS A 204 22.75 41.75 17.95
N PRO A 205 23.31 40.67 17.38
CA PRO A 205 23.58 40.58 15.95
C PRO A 205 22.30 40.63 15.12
N ILE A 206 22.33 41.33 14.00
CA ILE A 206 21.16 41.47 13.11
C ILE A 206 21.27 40.64 11.84
N LEU A 207 22.47 40.30 11.39
CA LEU A 207 22.71 39.40 10.26
C LEU A 207 23.00 38.00 10.78
N LEU A 208 22.16 37.04 10.41
CA LEU A 208 22.16 35.70 10.97
C LEU A 208 22.32 34.65 9.86
N GLN A 209 23.40 33.87 9.90
CA GLN A 209 23.61 32.71 9.03
C GLN A 209 23.52 31.42 9.84
N ARG A 210 22.65 30.50 9.43
CA ARG A 210 22.50 29.21 10.12
C ARG A 210 23.73 28.34 9.88
N LEU A 211 24.18 27.63 10.90
CA LEU A 211 25.32 26.73 10.83
C LEU A 211 24.93 25.30 11.19
N GLN A 212 25.69 24.36 10.65
CA GLN A 212 25.64 22.95 10.99
C GLN A 212 26.93 22.54 11.69
N LEU A 213 26.81 21.83 12.79
CA LEU A 213 27.93 21.28 13.55
C LEU A 213 28.03 19.78 13.28
N GLN A 214 29.16 19.36 12.71
CA GLN A 214 29.44 17.96 12.39
C GLN A 214 30.65 17.47 13.18
N PHE A 215 30.60 16.22 13.63
CA PHE A 215 31.72 15.56 14.30
C PHE A 215 32.24 14.42 13.44
N ASN A 216 33.53 14.44 13.14
CA ASN A 216 34.22 13.30 12.55
C ASN A 216 34.86 12.47 13.67
N ALA A 217 34.50 11.18 13.77
CA ALA A 217 35.07 10.30 14.78
C ALA A 217 36.42 9.68 14.34
N ALA A 218 36.69 9.58 13.04
CA ALA A 218 37.93 9.01 12.51
C ALA A 218 39.13 9.94 12.73
N VAL A 219 38.89 11.24 12.54
CA VAL A 219 39.79 12.31 12.96
C VAL A 219 38.98 13.16 13.92
N PRO A 220 39.23 13.14 15.25
CA PRO A 220 38.41 13.82 16.25
C PRO A 220 38.40 15.33 16.02
N GLU A 221 37.50 15.76 15.14
CA GLU A 221 37.41 17.09 14.55
C GLU A 221 35.94 17.51 14.48
N PHE A 222 35.66 18.72 14.92
CA PHE A 222 34.41 19.39 14.67
C PHE A 222 34.53 20.28 13.44
N THR A 223 33.59 20.15 12.52
CA THR A 223 33.45 21.05 11.37
C THR A 223 32.13 21.82 11.50
N LEU A 224 32.23 23.15 11.48
CA LEU A 224 31.13 24.07 11.34
C LEU A 224 31.01 24.48 9.88
N SER A 225 29.91 24.12 9.24
CA SER A 225 29.60 24.50 7.85
C SER A 225 28.33 25.34 7.81
N GLU A 226 28.22 26.19 6.78
CA GLU A 226 26.99 26.94 6.54
C GLU A 226 25.84 25.97 6.22
N ALA A 227 24.68 26.21 6.81
CA ALA A 227 23.44 25.53 6.47
C ALA A 227 22.90 26.04 5.13
N ASP A 228 21.99 25.30 4.49
CA ASP A 228 21.37 25.72 3.23
C ASP A 228 20.23 26.70 3.47
N HIS A 229 20.57 27.84 4.05
CA HIS A 229 19.62 28.88 4.36
C HIS A 229 20.22 30.22 3.96
N PRO A 230 19.46 31.12 3.32
CA PRO A 230 19.92 32.47 3.08
C PRO A 230 20.17 33.19 4.40
N VAL A 231 21.06 34.18 4.35
CA VAL A 231 21.34 35.06 5.48
C VAL A 231 20.07 35.79 5.87
N GLU A 232 19.69 35.67 7.14
CA GLU A 232 18.46 36.19 7.71
C GLU A 232 18.73 37.54 8.39
N LEU A 233 17.90 38.54 8.11
CA LEU A 233 17.84 39.76 8.91
C LEU A 233 16.94 39.51 10.13
N TYR A 234 17.46 39.72 11.34
CA TYR A 234 16.71 39.53 12.58
C TYR A 234 15.71 40.67 12.83
N SER A 235 14.68 40.72 11.99
CA SER A 235 13.66 41.76 11.94
C SER A 235 12.77 41.83 13.19
N ALA A 236 12.73 40.76 13.97
CA ALA A 236 11.96 40.70 15.22
C ALA A 236 12.38 41.77 16.24
N LEU A 237 13.62 42.28 16.17
CA LEU A 237 14.08 43.41 16.99
C LEU A 237 13.31 44.70 16.68
N PHE A 238 12.91 44.91 15.42
CA PHE A 238 12.29 46.14 14.95
C PHE A 238 10.76 46.12 15.03
N GLN A 239 10.13 44.95 15.14
CA GLN A 239 8.67 44.81 15.15
C GLN A 239 7.98 45.56 16.31
N SER A 240 8.64 45.70 17.46
CA SER A 240 8.09 46.45 18.59
C SER A 240 8.31 47.96 18.49
N MET A 241 9.10 48.44 17.53
CA MET A 241 9.51 49.84 17.45
C MET A 241 8.54 50.64 16.58
N THR A 242 7.76 51.53 17.21
CA THR A 242 6.78 52.37 16.50
C THR A 242 7.42 53.45 15.62
N GLU A 243 8.64 53.87 15.94
CA GLU A 243 9.38 54.91 15.18
C GLU A 243 10.10 54.39 13.94
N VAL A 244 10.25 53.07 13.80
CA VAL A 244 10.94 52.46 12.66
C VAL A 244 9.92 52.14 11.56
N ASP A 245 10.17 52.62 10.35
CA ASP A 245 9.33 52.31 9.19
C ASP A 245 9.47 50.83 8.81
N GLY A 246 8.44 50.03 9.11
CA GLY A 246 8.40 48.62 8.74
C GLY A 246 8.54 48.36 7.23
N ARG A 247 8.16 49.31 6.37
CA ARG A 247 8.37 49.19 4.91
C ARG A 247 9.84 49.37 4.52
N ALA A 248 10.60 50.17 5.27
CA ALA A 248 12.03 50.30 5.07
C ALA A 248 12.75 49.00 5.44
N ILE A 249 12.40 48.40 6.58
CA ILE A 249 12.94 47.10 7.01
C ILE A 249 12.60 45.97 6.01
N GLY A 250 11.39 45.97 5.47
CA GLY A 250 10.99 45.03 4.40
C GLY A 250 11.89 45.13 3.17
N ARG A 251 12.18 46.36 2.70
CA ARG A 251 13.09 46.59 1.57
C ARG A 251 14.52 46.13 1.86
N CYS A 252 15.04 46.38 3.06
CA CYS A 252 16.37 45.88 3.45
C CYS A 252 16.44 44.35 3.49
N ARG A 253 15.34 43.68 3.87
CA ARG A 253 15.26 42.22 3.83
C ARG A 253 15.27 41.70 2.38
N GLU A 254 14.49 42.31 1.49
CA GLU A 254 14.48 41.96 0.07
C GLU A 254 15.87 42.19 -0.58
N GLU A 255 16.53 43.30 -0.26
CA GLU A 255 17.89 43.61 -0.70
C GLU A 255 18.90 42.54 -0.22
N LEU A 256 18.80 42.10 1.04
CA LEU A 256 19.63 41.04 1.59
C LEU A 256 19.41 39.69 0.89
N GLU A 257 18.15 39.34 0.60
CA GLU A 257 17.79 38.10 -0.10
C GLU A 257 18.28 38.11 -1.57
N GLN A 258 18.32 39.28 -2.23
CA GLN A 258 18.74 39.41 -3.63
C GLN A 258 20.27 39.55 -3.83
N GLU A 259 20.94 40.36 -3.02
CA GLU A 259 22.38 40.65 -3.19
C GLU A 259 23.29 39.65 -2.48
N GLY A 260 22.77 38.85 -1.53
CA GLY A 260 23.50 37.75 -0.92
C GLY A 260 24.65 38.18 -0.01
N PHE A 261 24.44 39.19 0.85
CA PHE A 261 25.46 39.64 1.81
C PHE A 261 25.78 38.55 2.84
N HIS A 262 27.06 38.35 3.16
CA HIS A 262 27.51 37.31 4.08
C HIS A 262 28.16 37.89 5.36
N PRO A 263 27.88 37.34 6.56
CA PRO A 263 28.45 37.80 7.83
C PRO A 263 29.98 37.86 7.87
N LEU A 264 30.68 36.94 7.19
CA LEU A 264 32.16 36.89 7.18
C LEU A 264 32.80 37.73 6.06
N ILE A 265 32.00 38.28 5.13
CA ILE A 265 32.53 39.06 4.01
C ILE A 265 32.53 40.54 4.38
N ASN A 266 33.68 41.19 4.21
CA ASN A 266 33.85 42.62 4.42
C ASN A 266 33.51 43.43 3.16
N GLY A 267 33.33 44.75 3.29
CA GLY A 267 33.05 45.64 2.16
C GLY A 267 31.55 45.69 1.81
N ALA A 268 31.05 44.71 1.05
CA ALA A 268 29.64 44.70 0.60
C ALA A 268 28.67 44.67 1.78
N THR A 269 28.88 43.75 2.74
CA THR A 269 28.08 43.64 3.96
C THR A 269 28.20 44.88 4.84
N SER A 270 29.39 45.50 4.94
CA SER A 270 29.58 46.77 5.66
C SER A 270 28.74 47.90 5.03
N GLY A 271 28.73 47.97 3.70
CA GLY A 271 27.89 48.92 2.96
C GLY A 271 26.40 48.75 3.25
N PHE A 272 25.92 47.51 3.28
CA PHE A 272 24.53 47.19 3.68
C PHE A 272 24.22 47.64 5.10
N LEU A 273 25.07 47.27 6.08
CA LEU A 273 24.88 47.64 7.48
C LEU A 273 24.91 49.16 7.69
N LYS A 274 25.73 49.89 6.94
CA LYS A 274 25.75 51.36 6.93
C LYS A 274 24.44 51.95 6.44
N ARG A 275 23.85 51.40 5.38
CA ARG A 275 22.53 51.84 4.89
C ARG A 275 21.44 51.54 5.92
N LEU A 276 21.48 50.37 6.53
CA LEU A 276 20.50 49.95 7.53
C LEU A 276 20.53 50.87 8.77
N VAL A 277 21.70 51.18 9.33
CA VAL A 277 21.78 52.02 10.54
C VAL A 277 21.27 53.44 10.31
N VAL A 278 21.52 54.00 9.12
CA VAL A 278 21.04 55.34 8.74
C VAL A 278 19.53 55.37 8.53
N GLN A 279 18.93 54.26 8.07
CA GLN A 279 17.47 54.14 7.98
C GLN A 279 16.81 54.01 9.36
N LEU A 280 17.49 53.42 10.34
CA LEU A 280 16.99 53.32 11.71
C LEU A 280 17.02 54.68 12.43
N SER A 281 18.07 55.48 12.23
CA SER A 281 18.17 56.83 12.77
C SER A 281 19.13 57.69 11.93
N PRO A 282 18.84 58.99 11.76
CA PRO A 282 19.77 59.95 11.14
C PRO A 282 21.14 60.04 11.84
N ARG A 283 21.24 59.64 13.11
CA ARG A 283 22.48 59.62 13.90
C ARG A 283 23.15 58.24 13.96
N GLY A 284 22.71 57.31 13.12
CA GLY A 284 23.25 55.96 13.07
C GLY A 284 24.72 55.90 12.64
N GLU A 285 25.53 55.11 13.34
CA GLU A 285 26.96 54.92 13.05
C GLU A 285 27.32 53.45 12.82
N LEU A 286 28.21 53.18 11.86
CA LEU A 286 28.78 51.84 11.61
C LEU A 286 30.23 51.79 12.11
N LEU A 287 30.55 50.78 12.92
CA LEU A 287 31.91 50.43 13.35
C LEU A 287 32.39 49.22 12.52
N GLU A 288 33.30 49.44 11.56
CA GLU A 288 33.71 48.40 10.61
C GLU A 288 34.67 47.35 11.19
N ASP A 289 35.49 47.72 12.18
CA ASP A 289 36.58 46.85 12.68
C ASP A 289 36.34 46.30 14.10
N ARG A 290 35.22 46.66 14.74
CA ARG A 290 34.95 46.24 16.12
C ARG A 290 33.46 46.18 16.43
N ALA A 291 33.12 45.30 17.37
CA ALA A 291 31.82 45.32 18.03
C ALA A 291 31.71 46.60 18.90
N PRO A 292 30.49 47.13 19.12
CA PRO A 292 30.28 48.26 20.02
C PRO A 292 30.71 47.88 21.46
N ALA A 293 31.37 48.80 22.17
CA ALA A 293 31.87 48.52 23.52
C ALA A 293 30.76 48.36 24.59
N GLY A 294 29.54 48.76 24.27
CA GLY A 294 28.38 48.71 25.15
C GLY A 294 27.17 49.39 24.52
N GLU A 295 26.15 49.65 25.33
CA GLU A 295 24.88 50.23 24.90
C GLU A 295 25.01 51.74 24.61
N ALA A 296 24.77 52.15 23.37
CA ALA A 296 24.83 53.53 22.92
C ALA A 296 23.45 54.21 22.89
N ASN A 297 23.37 55.53 23.10
CA ASN A 297 22.10 56.26 23.06
C ASN A 297 21.53 56.39 21.64
N ASP A 298 22.41 56.59 20.65
CA ASP A 298 22.09 56.52 19.23
C ASP A 298 22.43 55.11 18.69
N PRO A 299 21.74 54.61 17.65
CA PRO A 299 21.97 53.26 17.16
C PRO A 299 23.36 53.13 16.53
N GLN A 300 24.14 52.17 17.02
CA GLN A 300 25.44 51.83 16.47
C GLN A 300 25.43 50.37 16.02
N ILE A 301 25.91 50.10 14.82
CA ILE A 301 26.14 48.73 14.34
C ILE A 301 27.64 48.49 14.29
N GLY A 302 28.14 47.43 14.92
CA GLY A 302 29.55 47.05 14.82
C GLY A 302 29.76 45.66 14.23
N ARG A 303 30.80 45.48 13.42
CA ARG A 303 31.20 44.17 12.90
C ARG A 303 31.91 43.38 14.00
N GLY A 304 31.45 42.16 14.24
CA GLY A 304 31.92 41.34 15.33
C GLY A 304 31.29 39.97 15.24
N PRO A 305 31.78 39.09 14.34
CA PRO A 305 31.15 37.81 14.10
C PRO A 305 31.21 36.95 15.36
N LEU A 306 30.08 36.33 15.71
CA LEU A 306 29.95 35.44 16.85
C LEU A 306 29.06 34.24 16.55
N LEU A 307 29.35 33.13 17.19
CA LEU A 307 28.52 31.93 17.19
C LEU A 307 27.60 31.98 18.40
N PHE A 308 26.33 31.65 18.24
CA PHE A 308 25.42 31.53 19.36
C PHE A 308 24.32 30.49 19.13
N LEU A 309 23.84 29.93 20.22
CA LEU A 309 22.75 28.96 20.23
C LEU A 309 21.44 29.67 20.57
N ARG A 310 20.50 29.69 19.63
CA ARG A 310 19.16 30.26 19.83
C ARG A 310 18.08 29.19 19.80
N SER A 311 16.92 29.49 20.38
CA SER A 311 15.73 28.67 20.17
C SER A 311 15.24 28.81 18.73
N ARG A 312 14.89 27.70 18.07
CA ARG A 312 14.35 27.71 16.70
C ARG A 312 13.06 28.52 16.69
N THR A 313 13.04 29.57 15.88
CA THR A 313 11.80 30.22 15.51
C THR A 313 11.10 29.32 14.50
N LEU A 314 9.95 28.76 14.87
CA LEU A 314 9.14 27.86 14.05
C LEU A 314 8.56 28.52 12.77
N GLY A 315 9.03 29.71 12.40
CA GLY A 315 8.60 30.44 11.21
C GLY A 315 7.19 31.01 11.29
N PHE A 316 6.50 30.90 12.44
CA PHE A 316 5.11 31.36 12.57
C PHE A 316 4.92 32.82 12.19
N ALA A 317 5.83 33.71 12.58
CA ALA A 317 5.75 35.14 12.23
C ALA A 317 5.74 35.33 10.71
N ALA A 318 6.75 34.79 10.01
CA ALA A 318 6.84 34.87 8.55
C ALA A 318 5.66 34.18 7.84
N ALA A 319 5.19 33.04 8.35
CA ALA A 319 4.04 32.34 7.81
C ALA A 319 2.74 33.15 7.97
N ILE A 320 2.51 33.77 9.14
CA ILE A 320 1.34 34.61 9.40
C ILE A 320 1.38 35.87 8.54
N GLU A 321 2.52 36.54 8.43
CA GLU A 321 2.72 37.69 7.54
C GLU A 321 2.44 37.32 6.08
N GLY A 322 2.95 36.18 5.62
CA GLY A 322 2.69 35.65 4.28
C GLY A 322 1.21 35.36 4.03
N ILE A 323 0.52 34.74 4.99
CA ILE A 323 -0.93 34.49 4.91
C ILE A 323 -1.69 35.82 4.88
N LEU A 324 -1.32 36.80 5.71
CA LEU A 324 -1.94 38.13 5.72
C LEU A 324 -1.72 38.91 4.43
N ALA A 325 -0.61 38.68 3.72
CA ALA A 325 -0.36 39.22 2.40
C ALA A 325 -1.23 38.52 1.34
N ASP A 326 -1.24 37.18 1.33
CA ASP A 326 -2.02 36.34 0.39
C ASP A 326 -3.53 36.61 0.51
N LEU A 327 -4.05 36.72 1.74
CA LEU A 327 -5.47 37.01 2.00
C LEU A 327 -5.95 38.33 1.37
N ARG A 328 -5.07 39.28 1.06
CA ARG A 328 -5.45 40.56 0.43
C ARG A 328 -5.83 40.39 -1.02
N THR A 329 -5.11 39.53 -1.74
CA THR A 329 -5.23 39.35 -3.19
C THR A 329 -6.02 38.11 -3.57
N ARG A 330 -6.03 37.09 -2.71
CA ARG A 330 -6.60 35.78 -3.03
C ARG A 330 -8.13 35.77 -3.09
N GLU A 331 -8.67 35.22 -4.18
CA GLU A 331 -10.12 35.13 -4.41
C GLU A 331 -10.70 33.76 -3.98
N ASP A 332 -9.91 32.70 -4.03
CA ASP A 332 -10.27 31.31 -3.70
C ASP A 332 -9.91 30.95 -2.24
N LEU A 333 -10.71 31.41 -1.29
CA LEU A 333 -10.47 31.09 0.12
C LEU A 333 -10.86 29.63 0.46
N PRO A 334 -10.00 28.85 1.14
CA PRO A 334 -10.32 27.48 1.56
C PRO A 334 -11.52 27.42 2.49
N TRP A 335 -12.44 26.49 2.24
CA TRP A 335 -13.63 26.28 3.08
C TRP A 335 -13.30 25.96 4.55
N SER A 336 -12.18 25.28 4.80
CA SER A 336 -11.70 25.02 6.16
C SER A 336 -11.45 26.31 6.96
N LEU A 337 -10.94 27.37 6.31
CA LEU A 337 -10.76 28.68 6.95
C LEU A 337 -12.08 29.44 7.07
N LEU A 338 -12.94 29.34 6.06
CA LEU A 338 -14.26 29.96 6.06
C LEU A 338 -15.15 29.43 7.20
N ASN A 339 -15.10 28.11 7.46
CA ASN A 339 -15.80 27.48 8.58
C ASN A 339 -15.35 28.05 9.94
N ILE A 340 -14.06 28.37 10.11
CA ILE A 340 -13.53 28.97 11.36
C ILE A 340 -14.15 30.34 11.63
N VAL A 341 -14.49 31.10 10.58
CA VAL A 341 -15.11 32.43 10.71
C VAL A 341 -16.64 32.42 10.63
N GLY A 342 -17.23 31.21 10.68
CA GLY A 342 -18.67 30.97 10.72
C GLY A 342 -19.37 31.01 9.36
N GLU A 343 -18.63 30.82 8.27
CA GLU A 343 -19.23 30.62 6.94
C GLU A 343 -19.28 29.12 6.65
N GLU A 344 -20.48 28.55 6.63
CA GLU A 344 -20.68 27.12 6.40
C GLU A 344 -20.46 26.75 4.93
N SER A 345 -19.75 25.65 4.70
CA SER A 345 -19.65 25.03 3.38
C SER A 345 -21.04 24.68 2.85
N PRO A 346 -21.33 24.92 1.56
CA PRO A 346 -22.52 24.38 0.93
C PRO A 346 -22.39 22.85 0.93
N LEU A 347 -22.99 22.21 1.93
CA LEU A 347 -23.12 20.76 1.95
C LEU A 347 -23.95 20.36 0.72
N PRO A 348 -23.56 19.32 -0.03
CA PRO A 348 -24.47 18.73 -0.98
C PRO A 348 -25.70 18.23 -0.21
N ASP A 349 -26.86 18.77 -0.54
CA ASP A 349 -28.16 18.43 0.05
C ASP A 349 -28.51 16.98 -0.34
N LYS A 350 -27.95 16.01 0.38
CA LYS A 350 -28.35 14.60 0.30
C LYS A 350 -29.18 14.34 1.54
N GLY A 351 -30.50 14.25 1.32
CA GLY A 351 -31.48 13.95 2.35
C GLY A 351 -31.05 12.76 3.19
N GLU A 352 -31.39 12.83 4.49
CA GLU A 352 -31.12 11.84 5.54
C GLU A 352 -31.24 10.40 5.03
N THR A 353 -30.14 9.84 4.50
CA THR A 353 -30.03 8.40 4.32
C THR A 353 -29.82 7.80 5.69
N ASP A 354 -30.88 7.15 6.17
CA ASP A 354 -30.94 6.38 7.40
C ASP A 354 -29.63 5.58 7.62
N PRO A 355 -28.90 5.80 8.74
CA PRO A 355 -27.64 5.09 9.04
C PRO A 355 -27.79 3.57 9.14
N SER A 356 -29.02 3.05 9.08
CA SER A 356 -29.35 1.62 9.09
C SER A 356 -29.11 0.91 7.74
N THR A 357 -29.04 1.64 6.61
CA THR A 357 -28.82 1.00 5.29
C THR A 357 -27.33 0.88 4.99
N ASN A 358 -26.74 -0.15 5.58
CA ASN A 358 -25.37 -0.62 5.40
C ASN A 358 -25.13 -1.18 3.97
N ARG A 359 -25.38 -0.39 2.92
CA ARG A 359 -25.03 -0.75 1.54
C ARG A 359 -23.52 -0.50 1.34
N TYR A 360 -22.72 -1.48 1.79
CA TYR A 360 -21.28 -1.55 1.58
C TYR A 360 -20.85 -1.79 0.11
N GLY A 361 -21.80 -1.88 -0.84
CA GLY A 361 -21.54 -2.34 -2.20
C GLY A 361 -21.06 -1.26 -3.18
N GLU A 362 -21.80 -0.15 -3.34
CA GLU A 362 -21.55 0.80 -4.45
C GLU A 362 -20.61 1.95 -4.08
N ALA A 363 -20.61 2.41 -2.83
CA ALA A 363 -19.86 3.60 -2.40
C ALA A 363 -18.38 3.34 -2.05
N ASP A 364 -17.95 2.08 -1.93
CA ASP A 364 -16.53 1.72 -1.67
C ASP A 364 -15.65 1.77 -2.93
N ALA A 365 -16.26 1.89 -4.12
CA ALA A 365 -15.54 1.90 -5.38
C ALA A 365 -14.63 3.14 -5.57
N GLY A 366 -14.95 4.30 -4.98
CA GLY A 366 -14.15 5.53 -5.15
C GLY A 366 -12.87 5.60 -4.30
N VAL A 367 -12.78 4.80 -3.23
CA VAL A 367 -11.68 4.92 -2.26
C VAL A 367 -10.51 4.01 -2.64
N LEU A 368 -9.36 4.61 -2.94
CA LEU A 368 -8.13 3.95 -3.33
C LEU A 368 -7.10 3.98 -2.20
N LEU A 369 -7.16 2.99 -1.29
CA LEU A 369 -6.22 2.88 -0.18
C LEU A 369 -5.01 2.02 -0.56
N SER A 370 -3.84 2.38 -0.05
CA SER A 370 -2.58 1.68 -0.35
C SER A 370 -2.40 0.34 0.38
N LYS A 371 -3.17 0.10 1.45
CA LYS A 371 -3.08 -1.08 2.34
C LYS A 371 -4.47 -1.51 2.81
N PRO A 372 -4.63 -2.77 3.27
CA PRO A 372 -5.90 -3.26 3.81
C PRO A 372 -6.47 -2.34 4.87
N ALA A 373 -7.77 -2.06 4.80
CA ALA A 373 -8.44 -1.13 5.69
C ALA A 373 -9.71 -1.74 6.25
N ASN A 374 -10.07 -1.30 7.46
CA ASN A 374 -11.35 -1.67 8.06
C ASN A 374 -12.46 -0.70 7.59
N PRO A 375 -13.75 -1.04 7.81
CA PRO A 375 -14.87 -0.19 7.43
C PRO A 375 -14.79 1.24 7.97
N GLU A 376 -14.31 1.42 9.19
CA GLU A 376 -14.15 2.76 9.80
C GLU A 376 -13.10 3.61 9.09
N GLN A 377 -11.98 3.02 8.66
CA GLN A 377 -10.96 3.73 7.87
C GLN A 377 -11.48 4.15 6.50
N ILE A 378 -12.35 3.35 5.88
CA ILE A 378 -13.01 3.71 4.63
C ILE A 378 -14.01 4.85 4.86
N ARG A 379 -14.77 4.82 5.96
CA ARG A 379 -15.67 5.91 6.36
C ARG A 379 -14.91 7.23 6.57
N ILE A 380 -13.72 7.20 7.16
CA ILE A 380 -12.88 8.40 7.34
C ILE A 380 -12.54 9.03 5.98
N ALA A 381 -12.16 8.23 4.97
CA ALA A 381 -11.86 8.74 3.64
C ALA A 381 -13.10 9.40 2.98
N LYS A 382 -14.26 8.76 3.10
CA LYS A 382 -15.54 9.31 2.59
C LYS A 382 -15.94 10.62 3.26
N GLN A 383 -15.84 10.69 4.59
CA GLN A 383 -16.13 11.91 5.34
C GLN A 383 -15.15 13.03 4.98
N LEU A 384 -13.88 12.71 4.72
CA LEU A 384 -12.91 13.69 4.26
C LEU A 384 -13.28 14.28 2.89
N GLU A 385 -13.79 13.46 1.96
CA GLU A 385 -14.27 13.92 0.66
C GLU A 385 -15.54 14.78 0.77
N GLU A 386 -16.47 14.39 1.63
CA GLU A 386 -17.78 15.04 1.78
C GLU A 386 -17.69 16.37 2.54
N TYR A 387 -16.96 16.40 3.65
CA TYR A 387 -16.92 17.54 4.57
C TYR A 387 -15.64 18.38 4.46
N GLY A 388 -14.63 17.92 3.70
CA GLY A 388 -13.34 18.60 3.55
C GLY A 388 -12.44 18.57 4.80
N GLY A 389 -12.90 17.93 5.88
CA GLY A 389 -12.15 17.78 7.13
C GLY A 389 -12.78 16.73 8.04
N VAL A 390 -11.93 15.98 8.75
CA VAL A 390 -12.37 14.90 9.64
C VAL A 390 -11.51 14.86 10.90
N LEU A 391 -12.15 14.65 12.06
CA LEU A 391 -11.48 14.45 13.33
C LEU A 391 -11.47 12.95 13.69
N VAL A 392 -10.28 12.35 13.76
CA VAL A 392 -10.13 10.92 14.05
C VAL A 392 -9.64 10.70 15.49
N GLN A 393 -10.54 10.29 16.37
CA GLN A 393 -10.23 9.89 17.74
C GLN A 393 -10.10 8.36 17.85
N GLY A 394 -9.28 7.89 18.79
CA GLY A 394 -9.01 6.46 18.96
C GLY A 394 -7.95 6.21 20.04
N PRO A 395 -8.04 5.10 20.79
CA PRO A 395 -7.02 4.67 21.76
C PRO A 395 -5.61 4.52 21.15
N PRO A 396 -4.55 4.49 21.97
CA PRO A 396 -3.21 4.15 21.48
C PRO A 396 -3.21 2.74 20.85
N GLY A 397 -2.54 2.60 19.70
CA GLY A 397 -2.44 1.31 19.00
C GLY A 397 -3.55 1.01 17.98
N THR A 398 -4.60 1.84 17.85
CA THR A 398 -5.71 1.59 16.90
C THR A 398 -5.40 1.94 15.44
N GLY A 399 -4.13 1.90 15.04
CA GLY A 399 -3.73 2.07 13.64
C GLY A 399 -3.87 3.49 13.06
N LYS A 400 -3.91 4.56 13.88
CA LYS A 400 -4.01 5.96 13.36
C LYS A 400 -2.93 6.28 12.32
N THR A 401 -1.68 5.92 12.60
CA THR A 401 -0.55 6.12 11.67
C THR A 401 -0.73 5.33 10.38
N HIS A 402 -1.31 4.13 10.48
CA HIS A 402 -1.68 3.32 9.33
C HIS A 402 -2.80 3.98 8.50
N THR A 403 -3.81 4.53 9.17
CA THR A 403 -4.88 5.32 8.52
C THR A 403 -4.32 6.52 7.77
N ILE A 404 -3.37 7.25 8.36
CA ILE A 404 -2.70 8.38 7.68
C ILE A 404 -2.00 7.91 6.40
N GLY A 405 -1.22 6.82 6.46
CA GLY A 405 -0.56 6.26 5.26
C GLY A 405 -1.55 5.89 4.15
N ASN A 406 -2.68 5.29 4.52
CA ASN A 406 -3.75 4.93 3.60
C ASN A 406 -4.44 6.15 2.98
N LEU A 407 -4.70 7.20 3.76
CA LEU A 407 -5.26 8.46 3.26
C LEU A 407 -4.29 9.18 2.32
N ILE A 408 -2.98 9.14 2.60
CA ILE A 408 -1.97 9.70 1.69
C ILE A 408 -2.06 9.01 0.32
N GLY A 409 -2.14 7.67 0.28
CA GLY A 409 -2.30 6.93 -0.98
C GLY A 409 -3.55 7.36 -1.75
N HIS A 410 -4.68 7.51 -1.04
CA HIS A 410 -5.95 7.93 -1.64
C HIS A 410 -5.91 9.36 -2.19
N LEU A 411 -5.38 10.32 -1.42
CA LEU A 411 -5.28 11.71 -1.86
C LEU A 411 -4.31 11.87 -3.04
N LEU A 412 -3.20 11.11 -3.05
CA LEU A 412 -2.28 11.09 -4.18
C LEU A 412 -2.92 10.50 -5.44
N ALA A 413 -3.75 9.46 -5.31
CA ALA A 413 -4.50 8.90 -6.44
C ALA A 413 -5.49 9.91 -7.06
N GLN A 414 -5.90 10.93 -6.30
CA GLN A 414 -6.70 12.05 -6.79
C GLN A 414 -5.87 13.20 -7.37
N GLY A 415 -4.55 13.06 -7.43
CA GLY A 415 -3.65 14.12 -7.90
C GLY A 415 -3.44 15.27 -6.91
N LYS A 416 -3.80 15.10 -5.63
CA LYS A 416 -3.64 16.15 -4.61
C LYS A 416 -2.22 16.14 -4.02
N SER A 417 -1.71 17.32 -3.69
CA SER A 417 -0.51 17.47 -2.86
C SER A 417 -0.86 17.30 -1.39
N VAL A 418 -0.01 16.60 -0.64
CA VAL A 418 -0.28 16.25 0.77
C VAL A 418 0.85 16.74 1.66
N LEU A 419 0.52 17.57 2.65
CA LEU A 419 1.42 17.99 3.72
C LEU A 419 1.08 17.22 5.00
N VAL A 420 2.06 16.54 5.58
CA VAL A 420 1.91 15.81 6.85
C VAL A 420 2.69 16.55 7.94
N THR A 421 2.00 16.97 8.99
CA THR A 421 2.60 17.67 10.14
C THR A 421 2.46 16.85 11.42
N SER A 422 3.46 16.92 12.30
CA SER A 422 3.48 16.24 13.60
C SER A 422 4.30 17.06 14.60
N HIS A 423 4.06 16.85 15.90
CA HIS A 423 4.89 17.46 16.95
C HIS A 423 6.29 16.85 17.05
N THR A 424 6.49 15.60 16.61
CA THR A 424 7.79 14.91 16.69
C THR A 424 8.21 14.33 15.34
N THR A 425 9.50 14.41 15.04
CA THR A 425 10.15 13.77 13.88
C THR A 425 9.97 12.25 13.89
N LYS A 426 10.02 11.60 15.06
CA LYS A 426 9.80 10.14 15.20
C LYS A 426 8.45 9.70 14.63
N ALA A 427 7.38 10.45 14.90
CA ALA A 427 6.06 10.13 14.37
C ALA A 427 5.99 10.26 12.84
N LEU A 428 6.68 11.24 12.25
CA LEU A 428 6.75 11.39 10.79
C LEU A 428 7.54 10.26 10.13
N ARG A 429 8.65 9.83 10.76
CA ARG A 429 9.37 8.61 10.34
C ARG A 429 8.45 7.39 10.38
N MET A 430 7.61 7.26 11.40
CA MET A 430 6.64 6.18 11.50
C MET A 430 5.60 6.25 10.37
N VAL A 431 5.07 7.43 10.06
CA VAL A 431 4.16 7.61 8.90
C VAL A 431 4.84 7.17 7.62
N ARG A 432 6.08 7.60 7.36
CA ARG A 432 6.85 7.21 6.16
C ARG A 432 7.03 5.69 6.04
N HIS A 433 7.24 4.98 7.15
CA HIS A 433 7.29 3.51 7.15
C HIS A 433 5.94 2.87 6.78
N HIS A 434 4.82 3.52 7.14
CA HIS A 434 3.48 3.05 6.80
C HIS A 434 3.09 3.33 5.35
N ILE A 435 3.80 4.21 4.64
CA ILE A 435 3.63 4.41 3.19
C ILE A 435 4.29 3.23 2.45
N VAL A 436 3.64 2.77 1.38
CA VAL A 436 4.13 1.65 0.55
C VAL A 436 5.42 2.04 -0.20
N PRO A 437 6.38 1.11 -0.38
CA PRO A 437 7.69 1.40 -0.97
C PRO A 437 7.63 2.17 -2.29
N GLU A 438 6.61 1.94 -3.11
CA GLU A 438 6.40 2.51 -4.44
C GLU A 438 6.05 4.01 -4.39
N LEU A 439 5.51 4.49 -3.26
CA LEU A 439 5.13 5.89 -3.03
C LEU A 439 6.14 6.64 -2.13
N ARG A 440 7.03 5.92 -1.43
CA ARG A 440 8.03 6.55 -0.54
C ARG A 440 8.98 7.52 -1.26
N PRO A 441 9.42 7.27 -2.51
CA PRO A 441 10.25 8.24 -3.24
C PRO A 441 9.53 9.57 -3.51
N LEU A 442 8.21 9.59 -3.51
CA LEU A 442 7.41 10.82 -3.69
C LEU A 442 7.34 11.66 -2.40
N CYS A 443 7.80 11.13 -1.27
CA CYS A 443 7.71 11.79 0.02
C CYS A 443 8.99 12.56 0.34
N VAL A 444 8.91 13.89 0.40
CA VAL A 444 10.01 14.75 0.84
C VAL A 444 9.84 15.08 2.32
N SER A 445 10.87 14.83 3.13
CA SER A 445 10.90 15.17 4.55
C SER A 445 11.70 16.47 4.75
N LEU A 446 11.05 17.52 5.25
CA LEU A 446 11.63 18.86 5.42
C LEU A 446 12.27 19.11 6.81
N LEU A 447 12.31 18.09 7.69
CA LEU A 447 12.66 18.29 9.11
C LEU A 447 14.02 17.73 9.53
N GLU A 448 14.72 17.00 8.67
CA GLU A 448 16.05 16.47 9.02
C GLU A 448 17.13 17.53 8.73
N ASN A 449 18.30 17.40 9.37
CA ASN A 449 19.47 18.24 9.08
C ASN A 449 19.63 18.42 7.57
N ASP A 450 19.86 19.66 7.08
CA ASP A 450 19.65 19.98 5.66
C ASP A 450 20.41 19.04 4.71
N LEU A 451 21.55 18.47 5.13
CA LEU A 451 22.32 17.52 4.31
C LEU A 451 21.64 16.16 4.13
N ASP A 452 21.09 15.56 5.18
CA ASP A 452 20.39 14.27 5.06
C ASP A 452 19.03 14.47 4.36
N SER A 453 18.34 15.58 4.64
CA SER A 453 17.15 16.00 3.91
C SER A 453 17.44 16.19 2.42
N ARG A 454 18.57 16.82 2.06
CA ARG A 454 19.02 17.01 0.68
C ARG A 454 19.35 15.71 -0.03
N LYS A 455 20.13 14.82 0.59
CA LYS A 455 20.41 13.49 0.02
C LYS A 455 19.11 12.71 -0.25
N GLN A 456 18.15 12.82 0.66
CA GLN A 456 16.84 12.21 0.47
C GLN A 456 16.05 12.87 -0.66
N LEU A 457 16.09 14.20 -0.78
CA LEU A 457 15.44 14.94 -1.86
C LEU A 457 16.08 14.63 -3.21
N GLU A 458 17.41 14.62 -3.32
CA GLU A 458 18.16 14.24 -4.51
C GLU A 458 17.85 12.80 -4.93
N SER A 459 17.83 11.86 -3.97
CA SER A 459 17.45 10.47 -4.23
C SER A 459 15.99 10.34 -4.68
N ALA A 460 15.07 11.09 -4.05
CA ALA A 460 13.66 11.15 -4.43
C ALA A 460 13.47 11.69 -5.85
N VAL A 461 14.06 12.85 -6.15
CA VAL A 461 14.02 13.48 -7.48
C VAL A 461 14.67 12.59 -8.52
N GLY A 462 15.81 11.97 -8.22
CA GLY A 462 16.46 11.01 -9.10
C GLY A 462 15.56 9.82 -9.43
N SER A 463 14.91 9.24 -8.42
CA SER A 463 13.95 8.15 -8.60
C SER A 463 12.72 8.57 -9.41
N ILE A 464 12.19 9.77 -9.17
CA ILE A 464 11.06 10.34 -9.91
C ILE A 464 11.43 10.56 -11.38
N ALA A 465 12.59 11.18 -11.64
CA ALA A 465 13.08 11.42 -12.99
C ALA A 465 13.36 10.12 -13.74
N GLU A 466 13.96 9.12 -13.07
CA GLU A 466 14.14 7.78 -13.65
C GLU A 466 12.79 7.15 -14.02
N ARG A 467 11.79 7.22 -13.12
CA ARG A 467 10.47 6.65 -13.37
C ARG A 467 9.74 7.37 -14.51
N LEU A 468 9.80 8.70 -14.56
CA LEU A 468 9.28 9.52 -15.66
C LEU A 468 9.99 9.25 -16.99
N SER A 469 11.29 8.95 -16.97
CA SER A 469 12.05 8.65 -18.18
C SER A 469 11.74 7.27 -18.77
N ARG A 470 11.37 6.30 -17.92
CA ARG A 470 11.05 4.93 -18.31
C ARG A 470 9.56 4.71 -18.59
N ALA A 471 8.68 5.46 -17.93
CA ALA A 471 7.25 5.28 -18.04
C ALA A 471 6.67 6.12 -19.18
N ASP A 472 6.06 5.44 -20.16
CA ASP A 472 5.21 6.08 -21.15
C ASP A 472 3.82 6.32 -20.56
N ALA A 473 3.32 7.55 -20.65
CA ALA A 473 2.02 7.92 -20.09
C ALA A 473 0.87 7.10 -20.70
N GLY A 474 0.98 6.75 -21.99
CA GLY A 474 -0.02 5.93 -22.68
C GLY A 474 -0.08 4.50 -22.13
N SER A 475 1.07 3.87 -21.89
CA SER A 475 1.12 2.53 -21.31
C SER A 475 0.59 2.47 -19.87
N LEU A 476 0.89 3.49 -19.04
CA LEU A 476 0.34 3.59 -17.68
C LEU A 476 -1.19 3.77 -17.67
N GLU A 477 -1.74 4.54 -18.59
CA GLU A 477 -3.19 4.73 -18.73
C GLU A 477 -3.92 3.42 -19.12
N ILE A 478 -3.31 2.62 -20.01
CA ILE A 478 -3.85 1.31 -20.40
C ILE A 478 -3.82 0.35 -19.20
N GLU A 479 -2.72 0.32 -18.45
CA GLU A 479 -2.59 -0.50 -17.26
C GLU A 479 -3.59 -0.09 -16.17
N TRP A 480 -3.76 1.22 -15.96
CA TRP A 480 -4.76 1.76 -15.02
C TRP A 480 -6.17 1.29 -15.36
N LYS A 481 -6.60 1.43 -16.62
CA LYS A 481 -7.94 0.96 -17.07
C LYS A 481 -8.13 -0.54 -16.88
N LYS A 482 -7.09 -1.33 -17.13
CA LYS A 482 -7.14 -2.78 -16.91
C LYS A 482 -7.35 -3.11 -15.43
N LEU A 483 -6.57 -2.49 -14.55
CA LEU A 483 -6.67 -2.69 -13.09
C LEU A 483 -8.00 -2.18 -12.52
N GLU A 484 -8.52 -1.08 -13.06
CA GLU A 484 -9.84 -0.54 -12.68
C GLU A 484 -10.98 -1.50 -13.06
N ALA A 485 -10.93 -2.07 -14.27
CA ALA A 485 -11.89 -3.08 -14.71
C ALA A 485 -11.84 -4.35 -13.84
N GLU A 486 -10.63 -4.85 -13.54
CA GLU A 486 -10.43 -6.01 -12.66
C GLU A 486 -10.94 -5.74 -11.24
N ARG A 487 -10.65 -4.57 -10.68
CA ARG A 487 -11.15 -4.16 -9.37
C ARG A 487 -12.68 -4.12 -9.34
N THR A 488 -13.30 -3.58 -10.40
CA THR A 488 -14.76 -3.49 -10.50
C THR A 488 -15.40 -4.87 -10.56
N ASP A 489 -14.82 -5.81 -11.31
CA ASP A 489 -15.28 -7.20 -11.37
C ASP A 489 -15.13 -7.91 -10.01
N LEU A 490 -14.01 -7.73 -9.32
CA LEU A 490 -13.79 -8.29 -7.99
C LEU A 490 -14.76 -7.72 -6.95
N LEU A 491 -15.07 -6.42 -6.99
CA LEU A 491 -16.06 -5.81 -6.10
C LEU A 491 -17.46 -6.37 -6.34
N LYS A 492 -17.86 -6.57 -7.60
CA LYS A 492 -19.14 -7.23 -7.93
C LYS A 492 -19.21 -8.65 -7.39
N LYS A 493 -18.18 -9.46 -7.64
CA LYS A 493 -18.08 -10.82 -7.10
C LYS A 493 -18.15 -10.86 -5.57
N LEU A 494 -17.52 -9.89 -4.91
CA LEU A 494 -17.56 -9.78 -3.45
C LEU A 494 -18.97 -9.46 -2.95
N ASP A 495 -19.70 -8.57 -3.63
CA ASP A 495 -21.08 -8.25 -3.29
C ASP A 495 -22.02 -9.44 -3.53
N ASP A 496 -21.87 -10.13 -4.67
CA ASP A 496 -22.64 -11.35 -4.98
C ASP A 496 -22.45 -12.43 -3.92
N VAL A 497 -21.21 -12.68 -3.49
CA VAL A 497 -20.91 -13.65 -2.42
C VAL A 497 -21.49 -13.18 -1.08
N ARG A 498 -21.41 -11.89 -0.75
CA ARG A 498 -22.03 -11.34 0.47
C ARG A 498 -23.55 -11.51 0.47
N ASN A 499 -24.19 -11.27 -0.66
CA ASN A 499 -25.63 -11.46 -0.83
C ASN A 499 -26.00 -12.95 -0.70
N GLN A 500 -25.23 -13.86 -1.31
CA GLN A 500 -25.41 -15.30 -1.13
C GLN A 500 -25.29 -15.74 0.34
N PHE A 501 -24.32 -15.19 1.09
CA PHE A 501 -24.21 -15.46 2.53
C PHE A 501 -25.39 -14.89 3.32
N ALA A 502 -25.85 -13.69 2.97
CA ALA A 502 -27.01 -13.08 3.62
C ALA A 502 -28.28 -13.90 3.36
N ASP A 503 -28.48 -14.36 2.13
CA ASP A 503 -29.58 -15.21 1.72
C ASP A 503 -29.51 -16.58 2.40
N ALA A 504 -28.35 -17.23 2.42
CA ALA A 504 -28.16 -18.52 3.10
C ALA A 504 -28.46 -18.43 4.61
N ARG A 505 -28.05 -17.34 5.26
CA ARG A 505 -28.38 -17.07 6.67
C ARG A 505 -29.86 -16.74 6.85
N ALA A 506 -30.48 -16.04 5.90
CA ALA A 506 -31.90 -15.76 5.94
C ALA A 506 -32.73 -17.04 5.76
N ASP A 507 -32.28 -17.97 4.92
CA ASP A 507 -32.95 -19.25 4.67
C ASP A 507 -33.03 -20.14 5.92
N GLU A 508 -32.11 -20.01 6.88
CA GLU A 508 -32.23 -20.69 8.20
C GLU A 508 -33.48 -20.26 8.98
N TYR A 509 -33.99 -19.05 8.73
CA TYR A 509 -35.13 -18.45 9.42
C TYR A 509 -36.33 -18.20 8.51
N ARG A 510 -36.20 -18.41 7.20
CA ARG A 510 -37.26 -18.15 6.23
C ARG A 510 -38.33 -19.22 6.37
N ASP A 511 -39.57 -18.78 6.59
CA ASP A 511 -40.68 -19.71 6.71
C ASP A 511 -40.88 -20.54 5.43
N ILE A 512 -41.08 -21.84 5.62
CA ILE A 512 -41.45 -22.81 4.59
C ILE A 512 -42.97 -22.76 4.43
N VAL A 513 -43.45 -22.25 3.31
CA VAL A 513 -44.90 -22.16 3.02
C VAL A 513 -45.36 -23.40 2.26
N ILE A 514 -46.21 -24.21 2.90
CA ILE A 514 -46.82 -25.41 2.28
C ILE A 514 -48.33 -25.28 2.36
N ALA A 515 -49.00 -25.33 1.20
CA ALA A 515 -50.46 -25.23 1.08
C ALA A 515 -51.06 -24.02 1.84
N GLY A 516 -50.39 -22.86 1.77
CA GLY A 516 -50.84 -21.61 2.39
C GLY A 516 -50.58 -21.51 3.91
N LYS A 517 -49.92 -22.50 4.53
CA LYS A 517 -49.48 -22.43 5.93
C LYS A 517 -47.97 -22.19 6.01
N SER A 518 -47.58 -21.18 6.77
CA SER A 518 -46.19 -20.82 7.06
C SER A 518 -45.65 -21.70 8.18
N TRP A 519 -44.46 -22.27 7.99
CA TRP A 519 -43.77 -23.05 9.01
C TRP A 519 -42.34 -22.56 9.18
N ALA A 520 -41.96 -22.16 10.39
CA ALA A 520 -40.55 -21.92 10.70
C ALA A 520 -39.76 -23.22 10.47
N PRO A 521 -38.54 -23.19 9.90
CA PRO A 521 -37.76 -24.40 9.59
C PRO A 521 -37.57 -25.34 10.79
N ALA A 522 -37.35 -24.81 12.00
CA ALA A 522 -37.23 -25.58 13.22
C ALA A 522 -38.53 -26.32 13.62
N ASP A 523 -39.69 -25.70 13.39
CA ASP A 523 -40.99 -26.29 13.68
C ASP A 523 -41.35 -27.36 12.65
N ALA A 524 -41.07 -27.10 11.37
CA ALA A 524 -41.20 -28.07 10.30
C ALA A 524 -40.35 -29.31 10.58
N ALA A 525 -39.08 -29.14 10.96
CA ALA A 525 -38.17 -30.24 11.31
C ALA A 525 -38.67 -31.06 12.51
N ARG A 526 -39.11 -30.39 13.60
CA ARG A 526 -39.70 -31.07 14.77
C ARG A 526 -40.95 -31.86 14.41
N LYS A 527 -41.81 -31.31 13.55
CA LYS A 527 -43.02 -31.98 13.09
C LYS A 527 -42.70 -33.23 12.26
N VAL A 528 -41.82 -33.11 11.27
CA VAL A 528 -41.39 -34.24 10.43
C VAL A 528 -40.75 -35.35 11.28
N ALA A 529 -39.92 -35.00 12.26
CA ALA A 529 -39.31 -35.98 13.16
C ALA A 529 -40.35 -36.70 14.03
N ARG A 530 -41.35 -35.98 14.56
CA ARG A 530 -42.42 -36.55 15.39
C ARG A 530 -43.36 -37.46 14.60
N GLU A 531 -43.72 -37.07 13.39
CA GLU A 531 -44.72 -37.76 12.57
C GLU A 531 -44.10 -38.82 11.63
N LYS A 532 -42.78 -39.05 11.72
CA LYS A 532 -42.03 -39.97 10.85
C LYS A 532 -42.59 -41.39 10.85
N GLU A 533 -42.96 -41.92 12.01
CA GLU A 533 -43.48 -43.29 12.11
C GLU A 533 -44.88 -43.44 11.51
N THR A 534 -45.67 -42.35 11.49
CA THR A 534 -47.06 -42.36 11.02
C THR A 534 -47.17 -42.00 9.54
N LEU A 535 -46.34 -41.07 9.07
CA LEU A 535 -46.41 -40.49 7.72
C LEU A 535 -45.23 -40.89 6.82
N GLY A 536 -44.32 -41.74 7.29
CA GLY A 536 -43.15 -42.24 6.55
C GLY A 536 -43.43 -43.37 5.55
N TRP A 537 -44.68 -43.54 5.10
CA TRP A 537 -45.09 -44.61 4.18
C TRP A 537 -44.64 -44.38 2.72
N ILE A 538 -44.14 -43.19 2.39
CA ILE A 538 -43.51 -42.91 1.10
C ILE A 538 -41.99 -43.09 1.26
N PRO A 539 -41.40 -44.19 0.78
CA PRO A 539 -39.95 -44.39 0.85
C PRO A 539 -39.22 -43.35 -0.01
N GLY A 540 -38.30 -42.60 0.60
CA GLY A 540 -37.50 -41.56 -0.04
C GLY A 540 -36.02 -41.95 -0.22
N PRO A 541 -35.28 -41.24 -1.11
CA PRO A 541 -35.48 -39.83 -1.41
C PRO A 541 -36.36 -39.57 -2.64
N VAL A 542 -37.38 -38.72 -2.48
CA VAL A 542 -38.15 -38.15 -3.59
C VAL A 542 -37.35 -36.98 -4.17
N ALA A 543 -37.05 -36.99 -5.46
CA ALA A 543 -36.38 -35.88 -6.12
C ALA A 543 -37.29 -34.64 -6.08
N ALA A 544 -36.78 -33.53 -5.54
CA ALA A 544 -37.52 -32.28 -5.50
C ALA A 544 -37.88 -31.83 -6.92
N VAL A 545 -39.13 -31.40 -7.13
CA VAL A 545 -39.64 -30.86 -8.41
C VAL A 545 -39.77 -31.89 -9.55
N ALA A 546 -39.69 -33.19 -9.29
CA ALA A 546 -40.04 -34.18 -10.30
C ALA A 546 -41.54 -34.08 -10.65
N PRO A 547 -41.93 -33.91 -11.93
CA PRO A 547 -43.33 -33.99 -12.31
C PRO A 547 -43.86 -35.38 -11.95
N LEU A 548 -45.13 -35.46 -11.55
CA LEU A 548 -45.78 -36.73 -11.30
C LEU A 548 -45.61 -37.59 -12.57
N PRO A 549 -45.11 -38.84 -12.47
CA PRO A 549 -44.82 -39.66 -13.65
C PRO A 549 -46.08 -40.01 -14.45
N LEU A 550 -47.26 -39.73 -13.87
CA LEU A 550 -48.58 -39.93 -14.47
C LEU A 550 -49.28 -38.58 -14.56
N SER A 551 -49.92 -38.33 -15.70
CA SER A 551 -50.84 -37.21 -15.89
C SER A 551 -52.15 -37.41 -15.13
N GLY A 552 -52.92 -36.33 -14.96
CA GLY A 552 -54.21 -36.37 -14.25
C GLY A 552 -55.28 -37.29 -14.87
N GLY A 553 -55.14 -37.65 -16.16
CA GLY A 553 -56.01 -38.63 -16.83
C GLY A 553 -55.53 -40.07 -16.69
N GLU A 554 -54.21 -40.27 -16.61
CA GLU A 554 -53.61 -41.60 -16.42
C GLU A 554 -53.76 -42.11 -14.98
N LEU A 555 -53.88 -41.21 -14.00
CA LEU A 555 -54.14 -41.62 -12.61
C LEU A 555 -55.46 -42.38 -12.46
N PRO A 556 -56.61 -41.85 -12.93
CA PRO A 556 -57.87 -42.58 -12.94
C PRO A 556 -57.76 -43.93 -13.65
N ASP A 557 -57.04 -44.01 -14.77
CA ASP A 557 -56.89 -45.25 -15.53
C ASP A 557 -56.07 -46.30 -14.78
N LEU A 558 -55.00 -45.90 -14.07
CA LEU A 558 -54.24 -46.79 -13.19
C LEU A 558 -55.10 -47.31 -12.02
N TYR A 559 -55.92 -46.46 -11.41
CA TYR A 559 -56.82 -46.93 -10.36
C TYR A 559 -57.96 -47.80 -10.92
N ARG A 560 -58.40 -47.55 -12.16
CA ARG A 560 -59.39 -48.38 -12.86
C ARG A 560 -58.79 -49.75 -13.21
N SER A 561 -57.52 -49.85 -13.58
CA SER A 561 -56.89 -51.12 -13.94
C SER A 561 -56.90 -52.12 -12.78
N ASN A 562 -56.81 -51.66 -11.53
CA ASN A 562 -56.95 -52.51 -10.34
C ASN A 562 -58.30 -53.26 -10.25
N VAL A 563 -59.33 -52.78 -10.94
CA VAL A 563 -60.67 -53.41 -10.99
C VAL A 563 -60.91 -54.10 -12.33
N THR A 564 -60.34 -53.58 -13.41
CA THR A 564 -60.65 -54.04 -14.78
C THR A 564 -59.76 -55.19 -15.23
N VAL A 565 -58.52 -55.24 -14.74
CA VAL A 565 -57.56 -56.29 -15.10
C VAL A 565 -57.67 -57.39 -14.05
N THR A 566 -58.10 -58.57 -14.48
CA THR A 566 -58.19 -59.74 -13.60
C THR A 566 -56.82 -60.39 -13.44
N ARG A 567 -56.68 -61.32 -12.47
CA ARG A 567 -55.43 -62.10 -12.32
C ARG A 567 -55.11 -62.95 -13.55
N GLU A 568 -56.11 -63.35 -14.33
CA GLU A 568 -55.92 -64.10 -15.57
C GLU A 568 -55.36 -63.17 -16.66
N ASP A 569 -55.88 -61.95 -16.78
CA ASP A 569 -55.37 -60.93 -17.70
C ASP A 569 -53.91 -60.53 -17.35
N GLU A 570 -53.58 -60.37 -16.07
CA GLU A 570 -52.19 -60.09 -15.64
C GLU A 570 -51.24 -61.24 -16.02
N ALA A 571 -51.68 -62.49 -15.87
CA ALA A 571 -50.89 -63.65 -16.24
C ALA A 571 -50.70 -63.73 -17.76
N GLU A 572 -51.73 -63.42 -18.56
CA GLU A 572 -51.65 -63.37 -20.02
C GLU A 572 -50.72 -62.24 -20.50
N LEU A 573 -50.85 -61.04 -19.91
CA LEU A 573 -49.98 -59.89 -20.19
C LEU A 573 -48.52 -60.13 -19.80
N SER A 574 -48.26 -61.01 -18.84
CA SER A 574 -46.91 -61.44 -18.47
C SER A 574 -46.30 -62.46 -19.44
N GLY A 575 -47.12 -62.99 -20.37
CA GLY A 575 -46.68 -63.88 -21.43
C GLY A 575 -45.77 -63.19 -22.46
N HIS A 576 -44.94 -63.97 -23.15
CA HIS A 576 -44.09 -63.46 -24.22
C HIS A 576 -44.93 -63.18 -25.47
N LEU A 577 -45.00 -61.91 -25.90
CA LEU A 577 -45.51 -61.57 -27.23
C LEU A 577 -44.49 -61.98 -28.30
N PRO A 578 -44.89 -62.65 -29.39
CA PRO A 578 -43.99 -62.95 -30.50
C PRO A 578 -43.49 -61.65 -31.15
N GLU A 579 -42.25 -61.66 -31.64
CA GLU A 579 -41.67 -60.49 -32.30
C GLU A 579 -42.40 -60.25 -33.64
N LEU A 580 -42.56 -58.98 -34.05
CA LEU A 580 -43.38 -58.62 -35.22
C LEU A 580 -42.97 -59.31 -36.53
N HIS A 581 -41.72 -59.78 -36.63
CA HIS A 581 -41.19 -60.47 -37.80
C HIS A 581 -41.52 -61.97 -37.83
N ASP A 582 -41.93 -62.55 -36.70
CA ASP A 582 -42.40 -63.94 -36.62
C ASP A 582 -43.87 -64.08 -37.02
N LEU A 583 -44.59 -62.97 -37.10
CA LEU A 583 -45.95 -62.94 -37.60
C LEU A 583 -45.95 -63.05 -39.14
N PRO A 584 -46.79 -63.93 -39.72
CA PRO A 584 -46.86 -64.05 -41.17
C PRO A 584 -47.28 -62.72 -41.79
N ARG A 585 -46.70 -62.38 -42.94
CA ARG A 585 -47.14 -61.19 -43.68
C ARG A 585 -48.60 -61.37 -44.12
N PRO A 586 -49.37 -60.29 -44.30
CA PRO A 586 -50.77 -60.40 -44.71
C PRO A 586 -50.98 -61.25 -45.95
N GLU A 587 -50.09 -61.13 -46.95
CA GLU A 587 -50.11 -61.94 -48.18
C GLU A 587 -49.84 -63.42 -47.91
N ASP A 588 -48.88 -63.76 -47.04
CA ASP A 588 -48.56 -65.14 -46.66
C ASP A 588 -49.67 -65.77 -45.83
N PHE A 589 -50.30 -64.99 -44.96
CA PHE A 589 -51.46 -65.42 -44.18
C PHE A 589 -52.69 -65.62 -45.09
N GLU A 590 -52.95 -64.69 -46.01
CA GLU A 590 -54.04 -64.82 -46.98
C GLU A 590 -53.81 -66.00 -47.93
N ALA A 591 -52.58 -66.24 -48.36
CA ALA A 591 -52.18 -67.43 -49.11
C ALA A 591 -52.41 -68.71 -48.29
N SER A 592 -52.02 -68.73 -47.01
CA SER A 592 -52.21 -69.88 -46.12
C SER A 592 -53.69 -70.16 -45.83
N VAL A 593 -54.51 -69.12 -45.65
CA VAL A 593 -55.96 -69.24 -45.48
C VAL A 593 -56.62 -69.70 -46.78
N SER A 594 -56.19 -69.17 -47.93
CA SER A 594 -56.67 -69.57 -49.25
C SER A 594 -56.30 -71.02 -49.56
N GLU A 595 -55.08 -71.45 -49.24
CA GLU A 595 -54.61 -72.82 -49.36
C GLU A 595 -55.40 -73.76 -48.45
N ARG A 596 -55.62 -73.37 -47.19
CA ARG A 596 -56.47 -74.14 -46.25
C ARG A 596 -57.90 -74.26 -46.78
N ASN A 597 -58.47 -73.19 -47.31
CA ASN A 597 -59.81 -73.21 -47.89
C ASN A 597 -59.87 -74.05 -49.17
N ARG A 598 -58.83 -74.01 -50.02
CA ARG A 598 -58.70 -74.88 -51.21
C ARG A 598 -58.62 -76.35 -50.80
N LEU A 599 -57.74 -76.69 -49.86
CA LEU A 599 -57.60 -78.05 -49.32
C LEU A 599 -58.89 -78.53 -48.63
N GLY A 600 -59.65 -77.62 -48.00
CA GLY A 600 -60.96 -77.92 -47.44
C GLY A 600 -62.07 -78.12 -48.48
N MET A 601 -61.86 -77.69 -49.72
CA MET A 601 -62.77 -77.85 -50.87
C MET A 601 -62.37 -78.99 -51.82
N GLU A 602 -61.17 -79.56 -51.67
CA GLU A 602 -60.73 -80.74 -52.42
C GLU A 602 -61.40 -82.01 -51.88
N ASP A 603 -61.75 -82.94 -52.78
CA ASP A 603 -62.40 -84.20 -52.44
C ASP A 603 -61.39 -85.16 -51.81
N LEU A 604 -61.24 -85.08 -50.47
CA LEU A 604 -60.32 -85.88 -49.65
C LEU A 604 -60.79 -87.33 -49.44
N ASP A 605 -61.61 -87.87 -50.34
CA ASP A 605 -62.19 -89.22 -50.26
C ASP A 605 -61.12 -90.33 -50.42
N LEU A 606 -60.00 -90.03 -51.08
CA LEU A 606 -58.87 -90.95 -51.14
C LEU A 606 -58.18 -90.99 -49.76
N ARG A 607 -58.35 -92.09 -49.03
CA ARG A 607 -57.82 -92.32 -47.66
C ARG A 607 -58.32 -91.33 -46.60
N SER A 608 -59.63 -91.04 -46.60
CA SER A 608 -60.29 -90.22 -45.58
C SER A 608 -60.14 -90.73 -44.14
N ASP A 609 -59.74 -92.00 -43.95
CA ASP A 609 -59.33 -92.61 -42.68
C ASP A 609 -58.17 -91.89 -41.98
N LEU A 610 -57.31 -91.19 -42.72
CA LEU A 610 -56.10 -90.57 -42.18
C LEU A 610 -56.31 -89.13 -41.68
N TRP A 611 -57.39 -88.45 -42.08
CA TRP A 611 -57.61 -87.03 -41.79
C TRP A 611 -59.02 -86.69 -41.28
N ARG A 612 -59.99 -87.62 -41.36
CA ARG A 612 -61.28 -87.50 -40.65
C ARG A 612 -61.26 -88.33 -39.37
N SER A 613 -60.37 -88.03 -38.43
CA SER A 613 -60.46 -88.58 -37.08
C SER A 613 -60.82 -87.48 -36.11
N GLY A 614 -62.07 -87.51 -35.64
CA GLY A 614 -62.48 -86.77 -34.46
C GLY A 614 -61.65 -87.24 -33.26
N ALA A 615 -61.18 -86.29 -32.46
CA ALA A 615 -60.41 -86.55 -31.24
C ALA A 615 -61.08 -87.65 -30.40
N SER A 616 -60.46 -88.83 -30.37
CA SER A 616 -60.94 -90.00 -29.65
C SER A 616 -59.76 -90.57 -28.84
N GLN A 617 -60.05 -90.90 -27.59
CA GLN A 617 -59.10 -90.95 -26.48
C GLN A 617 -58.24 -92.21 -26.50
N GLY A 618 -56.92 -92.01 -26.38
CA GLY A 618 -55.87 -93.02 -26.56
C GLY A 618 -56.08 -94.33 -25.80
N SER A 619 -56.44 -95.37 -26.56
CA SER A 619 -56.31 -96.76 -26.15
C SER A 619 -55.13 -97.45 -26.87
N PRO A 620 -54.49 -98.47 -26.27
CA PRO A 620 -53.35 -99.16 -26.88
C PRO A 620 -53.66 -99.88 -28.21
N ASP A 621 -54.87 -100.43 -28.36
CA ASP A 621 -55.28 -101.16 -29.59
C ASP A 621 -55.37 -100.23 -30.81
N GLU A 622 -55.60 -98.93 -30.59
CA GLU A 622 -55.61 -97.91 -31.65
C GLU A 622 -54.20 -97.56 -32.13
N LEU A 623 -53.19 -97.66 -31.27
CA LEU A 623 -51.78 -97.50 -31.67
C LEU A 623 -51.33 -98.65 -32.56
N GLU A 624 -51.75 -99.88 -32.27
CA GLU A 624 -51.50 -101.02 -33.17
C GLU A 624 -52.25 -100.87 -34.50
N SER A 625 -53.49 -100.38 -34.48
CA SER A 625 -54.25 -100.08 -35.70
C SER A 625 -53.60 -98.97 -36.52
N LEU A 626 -53.08 -97.91 -35.88
CA LEU A 626 -52.35 -96.83 -36.54
C LEU A 626 -51.02 -97.35 -37.14
N ALA A 627 -50.30 -98.20 -36.42
CA ALA A 627 -49.07 -98.83 -36.91
C ALA A 627 -49.33 -99.76 -38.11
N ALA A 628 -50.42 -100.53 -38.08
CA ALA A 628 -50.86 -101.35 -39.21
C ALA A 628 -51.25 -100.47 -40.42
N ASN A 629 -52.01 -99.39 -40.20
CA ASN A 629 -52.40 -98.44 -41.24
C ASN A 629 -51.20 -97.72 -41.88
N LEU A 630 -50.18 -97.39 -41.09
CA LEU A 630 -48.91 -96.84 -41.58
C LEU A 630 -48.14 -97.86 -42.41
N THR A 631 -48.08 -99.11 -41.96
CA THR A 631 -47.39 -100.19 -42.69
C THR A 631 -48.06 -100.45 -44.05
N GLN A 632 -49.39 -100.49 -44.07
CA GLN A 632 -50.18 -100.66 -45.29
C GLN A 632 -50.11 -99.44 -46.23
N ALA A 633 -49.99 -98.22 -45.68
CA ALA A 633 -49.82 -97.01 -46.49
C ALA A 633 -48.45 -96.96 -47.19
N VAL A 634 -47.40 -97.55 -46.60
CA VAL A 634 -46.05 -97.61 -47.18
C VAL A 634 -45.86 -98.83 -48.09
N GLU A 635 -46.69 -99.87 -47.98
CA GLU A 635 -46.59 -101.10 -48.76
C GLU A 635 -46.50 -100.89 -50.29
N PRO A 636 -47.31 -100.00 -50.94
CA PRO A 636 -47.17 -99.70 -52.38
C PRO A 636 -45.82 -99.06 -52.77
N LEU A 637 -45.12 -98.45 -51.82
CA LEU A 637 -43.80 -97.82 -51.99
C LEU A 637 -42.63 -98.77 -51.67
N SER A 638 -42.91 -99.95 -51.11
CA SER A 638 -41.93 -100.93 -50.66
C SER A 638 -41.47 -101.93 -51.74
N GLY A 639 -42.10 -101.92 -52.92
CA GLY A 639 -41.72 -102.75 -54.07
C GLY A 639 -40.42 -102.30 -54.75
N LYS A 640 -39.62 -103.25 -55.28
CA LYS A 640 -38.29 -103.04 -55.93
C LYS A 640 -38.30 -102.17 -57.20
N GLU A 641 -39.42 -101.56 -57.56
CA GLU A 641 -39.57 -100.69 -58.73
C GLU A 641 -39.08 -99.27 -58.42
N LYS A 642 -37.80 -99.01 -58.73
CA LYS A 642 -37.09 -97.75 -58.44
C LYS A 642 -37.82 -96.47 -58.91
N TRP A 643 -38.69 -96.57 -59.92
CA TRP A 643 -39.39 -95.42 -60.50
C TRP A 643 -40.47 -94.85 -59.55
N LYS A 644 -41.13 -95.68 -58.72
CA LYS A 644 -42.16 -95.23 -57.76
C LYS A 644 -41.56 -94.37 -56.64
N LEU A 645 -40.40 -94.80 -56.12
CA LEU A 645 -39.63 -93.99 -55.16
C LEU A 645 -39.11 -92.70 -55.79
N ALA A 646 -38.65 -92.74 -57.04
CA ALA A 646 -38.22 -91.53 -57.76
C ALA A 646 -39.36 -90.51 -57.93
N ALA A 647 -40.60 -90.96 -58.18
CA ALA A 647 -41.78 -90.09 -58.24
C ALA A 647 -42.13 -89.46 -56.88
N VAL A 648 -42.03 -90.22 -55.78
CA VAL A 648 -42.22 -89.67 -54.42
C VAL A 648 -41.12 -88.67 -54.05
N TYR A 649 -39.87 -88.96 -54.40
CA TYR A 649 -38.77 -88.03 -54.24
C TYR A 649 -39.00 -86.74 -55.06
N ALA A 650 -39.42 -86.86 -56.31
CA ALA A 650 -39.77 -85.70 -57.14
C ALA A 650 -40.91 -84.87 -56.54
N GLY A 651 -41.92 -85.51 -55.93
CA GLY A 651 -42.99 -84.83 -55.21
C GLY A 651 -42.51 -84.09 -53.96
N LYS A 652 -41.55 -84.67 -53.21
CA LYS A 652 -40.99 -84.04 -52.00
C LYS A 652 -40.12 -82.81 -52.30
N TYR A 653 -39.28 -82.86 -53.33
CA TYR A 653 -38.32 -81.79 -53.62
C TYR A 653 -38.89 -80.68 -54.53
N GLY A 654 -40.06 -80.90 -55.12
CA GLY A 654 -40.82 -79.85 -55.82
C GLY A 654 -40.30 -79.46 -57.21
N ASP A 655 -41.17 -78.72 -57.91
CA ASP A 655 -41.01 -77.99 -59.18
C ASP A 655 -40.15 -78.65 -60.28
N ALA A 656 -38.82 -78.45 -60.26
CA ALA A 656 -37.96 -78.88 -61.36
C ALA A 656 -37.89 -80.41 -61.54
N HIS A 657 -37.99 -81.16 -60.45
CA HIS A 657 -37.91 -82.63 -60.48
C HIS A 657 -39.25 -83.29 -60.82
N ARG A 658 -40.36 -82.55 -60.68
CA ARG A 658 -41.73 -83.04 -60.93
C ARG A 658 -42.12 -82.93 -62.41
N GLN A 659 -41.61 -81.93 -63.13
CA GLN A 659 -41.93 -81.67 -64.54
C GLN A 659 -41.82 -82.90 -65.47
N PRO A 660 -40.77 -83.75 -65.41
CA PRO A 660 -40.66 -84.91 -66.30
C PRO A 660 -41.77 -85.94 -66.07
N TRP A 661 -42.21 -86.09 -64.82
CA TRP A 661 -43.29 -87.02 -64.45
C TRP A 661 -44.65 -86.50 -64.89
N ASP A 662 -44.91 -85.20 -64.72
CA ASP A 662 -46.15 -84.59 -65.17
C ASP A 662 -46.24 -84.60 -66.72
N GLN A 663 -45.12 -84.38 -67.41
CA GLN A 663 -45.03 -84.56 -68.87
C GLN A 663 -45.30 -86.02 -69.28
N LEU A 664 -44.69 -87.00 -68.60
CA LEU A 664 -44.95 -88.42 -68.86
C LEU A 664 -46.43 -88.78 -68.67
N VAL A 665 -47.06 -88.31 -67.58
CA VAL A 665 -48.49 -88.54 -67.32
C VAL A 665 -49.36 -87.88 -68.38
N SER A 666 -49.02 -86.66 -68.79
CA SER A 666 -49.73 -85.97 -69.88
C SER A 666 -49.62 -86.72 -71.21
N PHE A 667 -48.45 -87.30 -71.51
CA PHE A 667 -48.20 -88.09 -72.70
C PHE A 667 -48.97 -89.42 -72.66
N VAL A 668 -48.97 -90.13 -71.53
CA VAL A 668 -49.77 -91.36 -71.35
C VAL A 668 -51.26 -91.06 -71.50
N ARG A 669 -51.75 -89.96 -70.94
CA ARG A 669 -53.16 -89.54 -71.11
C ARG A 669 -53.48 -89.18 -72.56
N LEU A 670 -52.57 -88.52 -73.28
CA LEU A 670 -52.72 -88.23 -74.70
C LEU A 670 -52.80 -89.51 -75.53
N VAL A 671 -51.85 -90.44 -75.33
CA VAL A 671 -51.84 -91.75 -76.00
C VAL A 671 -53.09 -92.56 -75.67
N HIS A 672 -53.56 -92.55 -74.42
CA HIS A 672 -54.77 -93.27 -74.05
C HIS A 672 -56.02 -92.68 -74.70
N ARG A 673 -56.09 -91.35 -74.81
CA ARG A 673 -57.17 -90.62 -75.49
C ARG A 673 -57.14 -90.86 -77.01
N GLU A 674 -55.96 -90.92 -77.62
CA GLU A 674 -55.80 -91.30 -79.03
C GLU A 674 -56.15 -92.77 -79.28
N ALA A 675 -55.78 -93.70 -78.40
CA ALA A 675 -56.16 -95.11 -78.48
C ALA A 675 -57.69 -95.30 -78.34
N ALA A 676 -58.33 -94.57 -77.42
CA ALA A 676 -59.79 -94.55 -77.29
C ALA A 676 -60.48 -93.98 -78.54
N ASN A 677 -59.90 -92.95 -79.17
CA ASN A 677 -60.40 -92.39 -80.44
C ASN A 677 -60.16 -93.31 -81.64
N ALA A 678 -59.11 -94.15 -81.63
CA ALA A 678 -58.84 -95.14 -82.68
C ALA A 678 -59.78 -96.35 -82.60
N GLN A 679 -60.18 -96.78 -81.40
CA GLN A 679 -61.19 -97.83 -81.21
C GLN A 679 -62.61 -97.37 -81.61
N GLY A 680 -62.90 -96.07 -81.56
CA GLY A 680 -64.17 -95.49 -82.04
C GLY A 680 -64.33 -95.39 -83.57
N ARG A 681 -63.28 -95.63 -84.37
CA ARG A 681 -63.31 -95.50 -85.85
C ARG A 681 -63.54 -96.80 -86.63
N ASN A 682 -63.58 -97.98 -85.99
CA ASN A 682 -63.78 -99.29 -86.64
C ASN A 682 -65.25 -99.80 -86.62
N LEU A 683 -66.24 -98.91 -86.40
CA LEU A 683 -67.67 -99.24 -86.41
C LEU A 683 -68.46 -98.25 -87.30
N CYS A 684 -68.36 -98.40 -88.62
CA CYS A 684 -69.36 -97.97 -89.62
C CYS A 684 -69.19 -98.80 -90.92
N PRO A 685 -70.25 -99.40 -91.49
CA PRO A 685 -70.14 -100.43 -92.54
C PRO A 685 -70.27 -99.89 -93.98
N SER A 686 -69.39 -100.39 -94.86
CA SER A 686 -69.69 -100.85 -96.22
C SER A 686 -68.55 -101.73 -96.71
#